data_AF-A0A316VXX6-F1
#
_entry.id   AF-A0A316VXX6-F1
#
_cell.length_a   1.000
_cell.length_b   1.000
_cell.length_c   1.000
_cell.angle_alpha   90.00
_cell.angle_beta   90.00
_cell.angle_gamma   90.00
#
_symmetry.space_group_name_H-M   'P 1'
#
loop_
_entity.id
_entity.type
_entity.pdbx_description
1 polymer ?
#
loop_
_entity_poly.entity_id
_entity_poly.type
_entity_poly.pdbx_seq_one_letter_code
_entity_poly.pdbx_strand_id
1 'polypeptide(L)'
;MPTSDFFPGSPVRSDEDYVDISGSPLLISGQLSEGTLRPIQLSTRISQVRVPVPTQPYEAWITAIVVRDDFHRALAASGKDGSEEASKPAAVDEDEDEDEGAAKRRSDKLKAQQLEARIALAARFLGFLAAKLNETQRSGRIASAADQRRHSVASRESSRSTSPSQKPGAMTHESNILQCAWAAFNQQFLVRQLTDLHKVTANFDSDLRTEVLRSYYDALVVLERAAGSGEGAVQKPALQTPLLLSLAAKKQAGIFAIFGGQGNNEVYFDELQELFNTYRPLVAPLLQAATERLEALVEEATLNGFESYYVHQADVFGWLTGRTAKPPASYLASIPLSLPLIGLTQLTQFLVSCRASGLTPGQFRDRVLGATGHSQGIVAALVLATSDDEPSFIENCVKALGLLFHIGKRGQESFPALSLDAALVADSVEGGEGEPTPMLSVQGLAIRALEGAVAAVNKHIQDAAHRIDVSLFNGPSSFVVTGPPRSLFGLVGHLRSKRADPNADQSKLPWSKRKPVFHMRFLPVGVPYHSSHLLGATEKVASIDYQEACIWRPRDLKTVVRNTYDGSDMSAYAEDTSLLRSICDQIFTHHIHWTKACDVPPSTTHCVDFGTGGLSGIGGLTLRNLEGRGVRVVTVSGRHRYSPELYDVAAVQRERPWSDFAPKLVKTPNGLQLDTPLSRILGRPPITVGGMTPTTVQAGINAATAQAGYHIELAGGGHYNAKMLRDKIDTLQDQVDPGVGFTLNSLYINQRQFSVQYPEWLAMRREGYPLQGFTCAAGIPSPEKAKEMIEGLQAAGLRHITFKPGSVDGIRQVCTIAEKNPTFGIILCWTGGRAGGHHSPEDMHSPILSTYGRIRAHSNLALVGGSGFGSADDFWPYLTGDWSKEKFGTQPMPFDGVMFGSWIMVAKEAHTADPVKELIVKAPGCGDEEWETTHGKDGKSGIISVVSELGERIHVVQNRCTDLWRELDEKLFSL
;
A
#
# COMPACT_ATOMS: atom_id res chain seq x y z
N MET A 1 33.63 57.18 -10.69
CA MET A 1 33.26 56.45 -11.91
C MET A 1 34.51 55.83 -12.53
N PRO A 2 34.43 54.65 -13.16
CA PRO A 2 33.27 53.74 -13.26
C PRO A 2 33.49 52.48 -12.37
N THR A 3 32.53 51.90 -11.62
CA THR A 3 31.20 51.32 -11.92
C THR A 3 31.20 50.22 -12.98
N SER A 4 31.16 48.98 -12.52
CA SER A 4 30.57 47.80 -13.18
C SER A 4 30.50 46.69 -12.14
N ASP A 5 29.51 45.83 -11.99
CA ASP A 5 28.08 45.82 -12.30
C ASP A 5 27.52 44.66 -11.46
N PHE A 6 26.21 44.66 -11.32
CA PHE A 6 25.39 43.68 -10.61
C PHE A 6 25.76 42.20 -10.88
N PHE A 7 25.91 41.42 -9.80
CA PHE A 7 25.48 40.02 -9.76
C PHE A 7 24.64 39.81 -8.49
N PRO A 8 23.31 39.62 -8.57
CA PRO A 8 22.53 39.13 -7.44
C PRO A 8 22.68 37.60 -7.38
N GLY A 9 23.23 37.06 -6.28
CA GLY A 9 23.21 35.59 -6.06
C GLY A 9 24.46 34.93 -5.48
N SER A 10 25.29 35.61 -4.65
CA SER A 10 26.27 34.87 -3.83
C SER A 10 25.57 34.28 -2.60
N PRO A 11 25.69 32.96 -2.32
CA PRO A 11 25.12 32.39 -1.10
C PRO A 11 25.80 33.02 0.12
N VAL A 12 24.98 33.57 1.01
CA VAL A 12 25.39 34.20 2.27
C VAL A 12 26.20 33.18 3.10
N ARG A 13 27.40 33.58 3.57
CA ARG A 13 28.21 32.79 4.50
C ARG A 13 27.48 32.67 5.84
N SER A 14 26.86 31.53 6.14
CA SER A 14 26.38 31.19 7.48
C SER A 14 27.32 30.18 8.18
N ASP A 15 27.47 30.30 9.50
CA ASP A 15 28.21 29.33 10.33
C ASP A 15 27.51 27.95 10.40
N GLU A 16 26.33 27.79 9.81
CA GLU A 16 25.56 26.54 9.77
C GLU A 16 26.17 25.47 8.84
N ASP A 17 27.11 25.84 7.96
CA ASP A 17 27.71 24.94 6.98
C ASP A 17 28.84 24.05 7.53
N TYR A 18 29.36 24.34 8.73
CA TYR A 18 30.38 23.52 9.38
C TYR A 18 29.76 22.58 10.41
N VAL A 19 30.03 21.28 10.27
CA VAL A 19 29.58 20.25 11.21
C VAL A 19 30.78 19.71 11.96
N ASP A 20 30.80 19.94 13.27
CA ASP A 20 31.76 19.29 14.14
C ASP A 20 31.43 17.79 14.22
N ILE A 21 32.42 16.97 13.90
CA ILE A 21 32.36 15.52 13.92
C ILE A 21 33.28 14.91 14.98
N SER A 22 33.93 15.73 15.82
CA SER A 22 34.82 15.29 16.91
C SER A 22 34.15 14.30 17.85
N GLY A 23 32.87 14.49 18.16
CA GLY A 23 32.03 13.58 18.95
C GLY A 23 31.33 12.48 18.14
N SER A 24 31.62 12.35 16.83
CA SER A 24 31.00 11.32 16.01
C SER A 24 31.51 9.93 16.44
N PRO A 25 30.62 8.98 16.78
CA PRO A 25 31.01 7.62 17.13
C PRO A 25 31.79 6.93 16.02
N LEU A 26 31.65 7.40 14.77
CA LEU A 26 32.33 6.89 13.58
C LEU A 26 33.81 7.28 13.49
N LEU A 27 34.30 8.21 14.32
CA LEU A 27 35.69 8.64 14.39
C LEU A 27 36.42 8.17 15.66
N ILE A 28 35.74 7.47 16.58
CA ILE A 28 36.31 6.97 17.83
C ILE A 28 37.18 5.73 17.53
N SER A 29 38.28 5.91 16.80
CA SER A 29 39.33 4.91 16.58
C SER A 29 40.63 5.24 17.34
N GLY A 30 40.60 6.23 18.24
CA GLY A 30 41.78 6.65 19.01
C GLY A 30 42.89 7.32 18.18
N GLN A 31 42.67 7.59 16.88
CA GLN A 31 43.67 8.17 15.97
C GLN A 31 43.45 9.66 15.62
N LEU A 32 42.30 10.24 15.93
CA LEU A 32 41.97 11.65 15.63
C LEU A 32 41.65 12.38 16.94
N SER A 33 42.62 13.10 17.50
CA SER A 33 42.43 13.91 18.72
C SER A 33 41.78 15.27 18.41
N GLU A 34 41.04 15.83 19.38
CA GLU A 34 40.55 17.22 19.31
C GLU A 34 41.68 18.18 18.93
N GLY A 35 41.48 18.95 17.85
CA GLY A 35 42.47 19.89 17.29
C GLY A 35 43.14 19.49 15.96
N THR A 36 42.85 18.30 15.40
CA THR A 36 43.51 17.78 14.19
C THR A 36 42.64 17.79 12.91
N LEU A 37 41.46 18.40 12.92
CA LEU A 37 40.58 18.51 11.75
C LEU A 37 40.45 19.97 11.29
N ARG A 38 40.49 20.20 9.97
CA ARG A 38 40.23 21.51 9.34
C ARG A 38 39.30 21.33 8.14
N PRO A 39 38.31 22.20 7.92
CA PRO A 39 37.39 22.03 6.79
C PRO A 39 38.05 22.39 5.46
N ILE A 40 37.84 21.54 4.45
CA ILE A 40 37.90 21.92 3.04
C ILE A 40 36.51 22.36 2.58
N GLN A 41 36.46 23.34 1.68
CA GLN A 41 35.21 23.83 1.09
C GLN A 41 35.00 23.22 -0.29
N LEU A 42 33.87 22.57 -0.48
CA LEU A 42 33.36 22.10 -1.77
C LEU A 42 32.32 23.11 -2.26
N SER A 43 32.37 23.49 -3.54
CA SER A 43 31.46 24.50 -4.08
C SER A 43 31.05 24.21 -5.52
N THR A 44 29.78 24.47 -5.80
CA THR A 44 29.18 24.62 -7.13
C THR A 44 28.72 26.07 -7.29
N ARG A 45 28.15 26.43 -8.44
CA ARG A 45 27.58 27.77 -8.65
C ARG A 45 26.37 28.08 -7.78
N ILE A 46 25.68 27.04 -7.28
CA ILE A 46 24.40 27.17 -6.55
C ILE A 46 24.44 26.67 -5.10
N SER A 47 25.51 25.96 -4.70
CA SER A 47 25.59 25.28 -3.40
C SER A 47 27.03 25.14 -2.90
N GLN A 48 27.21 25.09 -1.58
CA GLN A 48 28.49 24.85 -0.92
C GLN A 48 28.35 23.89 0.25
N VAL A 49 29.38 23.09 0.50
CA VAL A 49 29.47 22.16 1.64
C VAL A 49 30.88 22.22 2.22
N ARG A 50 31.01 22.21 3.56
CA ARG A 50 32.31 22.14 4.23
C ARG A 50 32.53 20.74 4.79
N VAL A 51 33.64 20.13 4.41
CA VAL A 51 34.00 18.77 4.85
C VAL A 51 35.22 18.85 5.79
N PRO A 52 35.09 18.48 7.07
CA PRO A 52 36.23 18.39 7.98
C PRO A 52 37.20 17.28 7.52
N VAL A 53 38.51 17.57 7.47
CA VAL A 53 39.55 16.61 7.06
C VAL A 53 40.77 16.68 7.98
N PRO A 54 41.58 15.60 8.09
CA PRO A 54 42.78 15.58 8.93
C PRO A 54 43.84 16.60 8.48
N THR A 55 44.46 17.27 9.46
CA THR A 55 45.59 18.19 9.26
C THR A 55 46.95 17.59 9.57
N GLN A 56 46.97 16.43 10.24
CA GLN A 56 48.17 15.71 10.66
C GLN A 56 48.11 14.24 10.23
N PRO A 57 49.23 13.67 9.74
CA PRO A 57 50.46 14.37 9.38
C PRO A 57 50.22 15.37 8.23
N TYR A 58 51.10 16.36 8.01
CA TYR A 58 50.86 17.48 7.07
C TYR A 58 50.53 17.01 5.63
N GLU A 59 51.06 15.85 5.24
CA GLU A 59 50.76 15.16 3.98
C GLU A 59 49.27 14.84 3.82
N ALA A 60 48.55 14.58 4.92
CA ALA A 60 47.10 14.37 4.89
C ALA A 60 46.34 15.64 4.48
N TRP A 61 46.78 16.80 4.96
CA TRP A 61 46.21 18.09 4.56
C TRP A 61 46.48 18.41 3.08
N ILE A 62 47.71 18.20 2.62
CA ILE A 62 48.06 18.37 1.20
C ILE A 62 47.19 17.46 0.33
N THR A 63 47.04 16.19 0.72
CA THR A 63 46.21 15.22 0.00
C THR A 63 44.76 15.69 -0.09
N ALA A 64 44.19 16.23 1.00
CA ALA A 64 42.83 16.74 1.00
C ALA A 64 42.63 17.94 0.06
N ILE A 65 43.61 18.85 -0.03
CA ILE A 65 43.57 19.97 -0.98
C ILE A 65 43.64 19.48 -2.42
N VAL A 66 44.53 18.54 -2.73
CA VAL A 66 44.66 17.95 -4.06
C VAL A 66 43.36 17.24 -4.47
N VAL A 67 42.80 16.43 -3.57
CA VAL A 67 41.52 15.73 -3.79
C VAL A 67 40.37 16.71 -4.06
N ARG A 68 40.29 17.81 -3.29
CA ARG A 68 39.29 18.86 -3.52
C ARG A 68 39.42 19.46 -4.92
N ASP A 69 40.63 19.80 -5.33
CA ASP A 69 40.88 20.45 -6.61
C ASP A 69 40.62 19.48 -7.78
N ASP A 70 40.99 18.20 -7.63
CA ASP A 70 40.63 17.13 -8.58
C ASP A 70 39.11 16.99 -8.70
N PHE A 71 38.39 17.00 -7.57
CA PHE A 71 36.94 16.90 -7.54
C PHE A 71 36.26 18.07 -8.26
N HIS A 72 36.70 19.31 -8.01
CA HIS A 72 36.16 20.48 -8.72
C HIS A 72 36.42 20.42 -10.23
N ARG A 73 37.59 19.92 -10.66
CA ARG A 73 37.86 19.67 -12.09
C ARG A 73 36.91 18.62 -12.65
N ALA A 74 36.64 17.53 -11.92
CA ALA A 74 35.73 16.48 -12.34
C ALA A 74 34.26 16.96 -12.42
N LEU A 75 33.82 17.82 -11.49
CA LEU A 75 32.49 18.44 -11.54
C LEU A 75 32.33 19.33 -12.79
N ALA A 76 33.33 20.16 -13.08
CA ALA A 76 33.32 21.01 -14.28
C ALA A 76 33.30 20.18 -15.57
N ALA A 77 34.12 19.12 -15.65
CA ALA A 77 34.19 18.25 -16.82
C ALA A 77 32.90 17.45 -17.05
N SER A 78 32.14 17.15 -16.00
CA SER A 78 30.87 16.41 -16.08
C SER A 78 29.63 17.31 -16.26
N GLY A 79 29.80 18.63 -16.35
CA GLY A 79 28.69 19.59 -16.42
C GLY A 79 27.89 19.73 -15.12
N LYS A 80 28.37 19.12 -14.02
CA LYS A 80 27.69 19.06 -12.72
C LYS A 80 28.16 20.16 -11.75
N ASP A 81 28.77 21.24 -12.27
CA ASP A 81 29.22 22.42 -11.51
C ASP A 81 28.07 23.38 -11.16
N GLY A 82 26.84 23.06 -11.57
CA GLY A 82 25.64 23.87 -11.38
C GLY A 82 25.42 24.93 -12.47
N SER A 83 26.11 24.84 -13.60
CA SER A 83 25.95 25.77 -14.74
C SER A 83 24.58 25.68 -15.43
N GLU A 84 24.03 24.48 -15.61
CA GLU A 84 22.67 24.30 -16.16
C GLU A 84 21.58 24.72 -15.16
N GLU A 85 21.77 24.45 -13.87
CA GLU A 85 20.80 24.79 -12.82
C GLU A 85 20.77 26.29 -12.53
N ALA A 86 21.92 26.97 -12.61
CA ALA A 86 22.02 28.42 -12.49
C ALA A 86 21.47 29.19 -13.70
N SER A 87 21.29 28.53 -14.86
CA SER A 87 20.76 29.15 -16.08
C SER A 87 19.24 28.97 -16.25
N LYS A 88 18.59 28.13 -15.43
CA LYS A 88 17.13 28.04 -15.37
C LYS A 88 16.56 29.27 -14.65
N PRO A 89 15.61 30.02 -15.25
CA PRO A 89 14.90 31.06 -14.52
C PRO A 89 14.19 30.43 -13.31
N ALA A 90 14.20 31.11 -12.16
CA ALA A 90 13.46 30.66 -10.99
C ALA A 90 12.00 30.42 -11.42
N ALA A 91 11.49 29.20 -11.21
CA ALA A 91 10.13 28.86 -11.60
C ALA A 91 9.14 29.80 -10.88
N VAL A 92 8.62 30.77 -11.62
CA VAL A 92 7.47 31.58 -11.22
C VAL A 92 6.27 30.76 -11.65
N ASP A 93 5.62 30.09 -10.71
CA ASP A 93 4.33 29.46 -10.97
C ASP A 93 3.33 30.62 -11.22
N GLU A 94 2.88 30.80 -12.47
CA GLU A 94 2.01 31.91 -12.93
C GLU A 94 0.55 31.80 -12.41
N ASP A 95 0.22 30.77 -11.62
CA ASP A 95 -1.16 30.45 -11.19
C ASP A 95 -1.37 30.45 -9.64
N GLU A 96 -0.49 31.06 -8.84
CA GLU A 96 -0.70 31.16 -7.38
C GLU A 96 -1.21 32.55 -6.96
N ASP A 97 -2.46 32.63 -6.50
CA ASP A 97 -3.04 33.83 -5.87
C ASP A 97 -2.12 34.37 -4.75
N GLU A 98 -1.85 35.69 -4.76
CA GLU A 98 -0.97 36.39 -3.82
C GLU A 98 -1.60 36.50 -2.42
N ASP A 99 -1.55 35.41 -1.65
CA ASP A 99 -1.81 35.35 -0.21
C ASP A 99 -0.48 35.26 0.58
N GLU A 100 -0.44 35.70 1.83
CA GLU A 100 0.67 35.50 2.79
C GLU A 100 1.16 34.03 2.84
N GLY A 101 0.28 33.05 2.58
CA GLY A 101 0.62 31.65 2.41
C GLY A 101 1.54 31.34 1.22
N ALA A 102 1.45 32.10 0.12
CA ALA A 102 2.24 31.90 -1.10
C ALA A 102 3.71 32.27 -0.90
N ALA A 103 4.00 33.36 -0.16
CA ALA A 103 5.37 33.78 0.15
C ALA A 103 6.11 32.74 1.01
N LYS A 104 5.42 32.14 2.00
CA LYS A 104 5.96 31.07 2.83
C LYS A 104 6.24 29.81 2.00
N ARG A 105 5.29 29.39 1.15
CA ARG A 105 5.47 28.24 0.23
C ARG A 105 6.68 28.42 -0.69
N ARG A 106 6.86 29.61 -1.27
CA ARG A 106 8.04 29.94 -2.10
C ARG A 106 9.35 29.87 -1.30
N SER A 107 9.37 30.39 -0.07
CA SER A 107 10.55 30.32 0.81
C SER A 107 10.92 28.87 1.18
N ASP A 108 9.91 28.05 1.52
CA ASP A 108 10.12 26.65 1.87
C ASP A 108 10.61 25.83 0.67
N LYS A 109 10.07 26.08 -0.54
CA LYS A 109 10.52 25.48 -1.81
C LYS A 109 11.99 25.82 -2.09
N LEU A 110 12.40 27.07 -1.90
CA LEU A 110 13.79 27.49 -2.09
C LEU A 110 14.75 26.83 -1.10
N LYS A 111 14.37 26.73 0.18
CA LYS A 111 15.17 26.01 1.20
C LYS A 111 15.32 24.53 0.88
N ALA A 112 14.26 23.89 0.39
CA ALA A 112 14.28 22.50 -0.03
C ALA A 112 15.26 22.29 -1.20
N GLN A 113 15.20 23.16 -2.22
CA GLN A 113 16.13 23.12 -3.36
C GLN A 113 17.59 23.32 -2.94
N GLN A 114 17.86 24.24 -2.01
CA GLN A 114 19.21 24.44 -1.48
C GLN A 114 19.71 23.21 -0.69
N LEU A 115 18.84 22.59 0.10
CA LEU A 115 19.17 21.36 0.84
C LEU A 115 19.46 20.20 -0.12
N GLU A 116 18.63 20.01 -1.15
CA GLU A 116 18.82 19.02 -2.21
C GLU A 116 20.19 19.19 -2.89
N ALA A 117 20.53 20.42 -3.32
CA ALA A 117 21.81 20.72 -3.96
C ALA A 117 23.01 20.47 -3.03
N ARG A 118 22.89 20.73 -1.73
CA ARG A 118 23.95 20.43 -0.73
C ARG A 118 24.15 18.93 -0.55
N ILE A 119 23.06 18.16 -0.44
CA ILE A 119 23.11 16.70 -0.33
C ILE A 119 23.73 16.09 -1.59
N ALA A 120 23.31 16.55 -2.77
CA ALA A 120 23.85 16.10 -4.04
C ALA A 120 25.36 16.36 -4.14
N LEU A 121 25.83 17.57 -3.79
CA LEU A 121 27.24 17.93 -3.82
C LEU A 121 28.07 17.05 -2.85
N ALA A 122 27.58 16.86 -1.63
CA ALA A 122 28.27 16.03 -0.64
C ALA A 122 28.32 14.56 -1.07
N ALA A 123 27.21 14.01 -1.60
CA ALA A 123 27.16 12.64 -2.11
C ALA A 123 28.11 12.43 -3.31
N ARG A 124 28.15 13.38 -4.26
CA ARG A 124 29.10 13.35 -5.39
C ARG A 124 30.55 13.28 -4.92
N PHE A 125 30.90 14.01 -3.86
CA PHE A 125 32.25 13.95 -3.29
C PHE A 125 32.56 12.59 -2.67
N LEU A 126 31.60 11.98 -1.98
CA LEU A 126 31.72 10.60 -1.47
C LEU A 126 31.97 9.61 -2.61
N GLY A 127 31.17 9.68 -3.68
CA GLY A 127 31.32 8.82 -4.86
C GLY A 127 32.66 9.00 -5.57
N PHE A 128 33.12 10.25 -5.71
CA PHE A 128 34.43 10.58 -6.29
C PHE A 128 35.60 9.96 -5.51
N LEU A 129 35.59 10.11 -4.19
CA LEU A 129 36.60 9.53 -3.31
C LEU A 129 36.58 7.99 -3.36
N ALA A 130 35.39 7.38 -3.31
CA ALA A 130 35.23 5.94 -3.41
C ALA A 130 35.77 5.39 -4.75
N ALA A 131 35.52 6.08 -5.86
CA ALA A 131 36.05 5.71 -7.17
C ALA A 131 37.59 5.77 -7.20
N LYS A 132 38.19 6.87 -6.74
CA LYS A 132 39.66 7.07 -6.69
C LYS A 132 40.36 5.98 -5.86
N LEU A 133 39.77 5.60 -4.72
CA LEU A 133 40.29 4.52 -3.88
C LEU A 133 40.21 3.15 -4.55
N ASN A 134 39.09 2.84 -5.22
CA ASN A 134 38.94 1.59 -5.97
C ASN A 134 39.93 1.48 -7.15
N GLU A 135 40.19 2.57 -7.88
CA GLU A 135 41.17 2.61 -8.98
C GLU A 135 42.61 2.39 -8.51
N THR A 136 42.97 3.01 -7.37
CA THR A 136 44.30 2.87 -6.75
C THR A 136 44.56 1.42 -6.35
N GLN A 137 43.56 0.75 -5.75
CA GLN A 137 43.66 -0.67 -5.40
C GLN A 137 43.72 -1.59 -6.62
N ARG A 138 42.96 -1.28 -7.69
CA ARG A 138 43.01 -2.05 -8.95
C ARG A 138 44.38 -1.96 -9.60
N SER A 139 44.97 -0.77 -9.64
CA SER A 139 46.31 -0.52 -10.18
C SER A 139 47.41 -1.23 -9.36
N GLY A 140 47.29 -1.24 -8.03
CA GLY A 140 48.19 -1.98 -7.14
C GLY A 140 48.12 -3.50 -7.32
N ARG A 141 46.91 -4.07 -7.49
CA ARG A 141 46.74 -5.50 -7.77
C ARG A 141 47.35 -5.91 -9.11
N ILE A 142 47.17 -5.10 -10.16
CA ILE A 142 47.76 -5.35 -11.49
C ILE A 142 49.29 -5.30 -11.42
N ALA A 143 49.87 -4.33 -10.70
CA ALA A 143 51.31 -4.25 -10.49
C ALA A 143 51.85 -5.47 -9.72
N SER A 144 51.17 -5.92 -8.67
CA SER A 144 51.58 -7.10 -7.89
C SER A 144 51.50 -8.42 -8.69
N ALA A 145 50.48 -8.56 -9.54
CA ALA A 145 50.33 -9.73 -10.43
C ALA A 145 51.37 -9.72 -11.56
N ALA A 146 51.78 -8.54 -12.03
CA ALA A 146 52.87 -8.38 -13.00
C ALA A 146 54.24 -8.69 -12.39
N ASP A 147 54.48 -8.33 -11.12
CA ASP A 147 55.71 -8.67 -10.39
C ASP A 147 55.83 -10.16 -10.06
N GLN A 148 54.72 -10.81 -9.67
CA GLN A 148 54.70 -12.27 -9.47
C GLN A 148 54.98 -13.04 -10.78
N ARG A 149 54.52 -12.54 -11.93
CA ARG A 149 54.88 -13.14 -13.24
C ARG A 149 56.35 -12.90 -13.60
N ARG A 150 56.92 -11.74 -13.28
CA ARG A 150 58.35 -11.43 -13.53
C ARG A 150 59.30 -12.23 -12.63
N HIS A 151 58.89 -12.58 -11.41
CA HIS A 151 59.69 -13.39 -10.49
C HIS A 151 59.71 -14.90 -10.82
N SER A 152 58.90 -15.38 -11.78
CA SER A 152 58.96 -16.77 -12.24
C SER A 152 60.02 -17.05 -13.33
N VAL A 153 60.72 -16.02 -13.85
CA VAL A 153 61.62 -16.17 -15.02
C VAL A 153 63.08 -15.72 -14.75
N ALA A 154 63.44 -15.24 -13.56
CA ALA A 154 64.83 -14.82 -13.30
C ALA A 154 65.34 -15.25 -11.92
N SER A 155 66.04 -16.38 -11.88
CA SER A 155 66.93 -16.75 -10.79
C SER A 155 68.38 -16.44 -11.16
N ARG A 156 68.94 -15.35 -10.62
CA ARG A 156 70.30 -15.25 -10.03
C ARG A 156 70.76 -13.78 -9.95
N GLU A 157 71.35 -13.50 -8.78
CA GLU A 157 72.29 -12.43 -8.44
C GLU A 157 71.79 -11.05 -7.95
N SER A 158 72.42 -10.68 -6.83
CA SER A 158 72.72 -9.34 -6.31
C SER A 158 71.67 -8.60 -5.47
N SER A 159 72.00 -8.52 -4.18
CA SER A 159 71.42 -7.72 -3.12
C SER A 159 71.61 -6.21 -3.32
N ARG A 160 70.54 -5.41 -3.21
CA ARG A 160 70.42 -4.17 -2.40
C ARG A 160 69.11 -3.44 -2.69
N SER A 161 68.59 -2.75 -1.66
CA SER A 161 67.39 -1.88 -1.63
C SER A 161 66.08 -2.57 -1.24
N THR A 162 65.88 -2.71 0.08
CA THR A 162 64.57 -2.88 0.70
C THR A 162 63.77 -1.58 0.59
N SER A 163 62.84 -1.51 -0.35
CA SER A 163 61.70 -0.58 -0.27
C SER A 163 60.82 -0.99 0.91
N PRO A 164 60.25 -0.06 1.70
CA PRO A 164 59.39 -0.44 2.80
C PRO A 164 58.09 -1.02 2.24
N SER A 165 57.92 -2.33 2.40
CA SER A 165 56.63 -3.00 2.23
C SER A 165 55.61 -2.35 3.18
N GLN A 166 54.59 -1.69 2.63
CA GLN A 166 53.45 -1.22 3.40
C GLN A 166 52.85 -2.39 4.20
N LYS A 167 52.72 -2.21 5.52
CA LYS A 167 51.99 -3.15 6.37
C LYS A 167 50.54 -3.27 5.86
N PRO A 168 49.97 -4.47 5.74
CA PRO A 168 48.54 -4.62 5.48
C PRO A 168 47.77 -4.03 6.69
N GLY A 169 47.04 -2.93 6.48
CA GLY A 169 46.17 -2.34 7.50
C GLY A 169 46.39 -0.85 7.86
N ALA A 170 47.35 -0.14 7.26
CA ALA A 170 47.45 1.33 7.45
C ALA A 170 46.54 2.07 6.44
N MET A 171 45.59 2.89 6.92
CA MET A 171 44.73 3.69 6.05
C MET A 171 45.55 4.71 5.23
N THR A 172 45.22 4.84 3.94
CA THR A 172 45.74 5.94 3.12
C THR A 172 45.10 7.26 3.55
N HIS A 173 45.75 8.39 3.25
CA HIS A 173 45.18 9.72 3.55
C HIS A 173 43.81 9.92 2.89
N GLU A 174 43.61 9.41 1.68
CA GLU A 174 42.32 9.42 0.97
C GLU A 174 41.23 8.60 1.69
N SER A 175 41.60 7.48 2.33
CA SER A 175 40.67 6.67 3.12
C SER A 175 40.21 7.40 4.37
N ASN A 176 41.12 8.12 5.05
CA ASN A 176 40.77 8.99 6.18
C ASN A 176 39.84 10.14 5.75
N ILE A 177 40.12 10.76 4.59
CA ILE A 177 39.27 11.83 4.04
C ILE A 177 37.85 11.30 3.76
N LEU A 178 37.73 10.11 3.15
CA LEU A 178 36.44 9.47 2.90
C LEU A 178 35.67 9.19 4.20
N GLN A 179 36.34 8.69 5.25
CA GLN A 179 35.71 8.45 6.54
C GLN A 179 35.18 9.74 7.17
N CYS A 180 35.99 10.81 7.17
CA CYS A 180 35.56 12.12 7.69
C CYS A 180 34.41 12.71 6.86
N ALA A 181 34.46 12.61 5.53
CA ALA A 181 33.40 13.07 4.65
C ALA A 181 32.09 12.31 4.88
N TRP A 182 32.16 10.99 5.03
CA TRP A 182 30.99 10.15 5.28
C TRP A 182 30.40 10.42 6.66
N ALA A 183 31.23 10.58 7.70
CA ALA A 183 30.78 10.96 9.03
C ALA A 183 30.11 12.35 9.04
N ALA A 184 30.69 13.33 8.33
CA ALA A 184 30.12 14.66 8.18
C ALA A 184 28.77 14.62 7.46
N PHE A 185 28.66 13.84 6.37
CA PHE A 185 27.39 13.66 5.65
C PHE A 185 26.29 13.12 6.58
N ASN A 186 26.58 12.03 7.31
CA ASN A 186 25.61 11.43 8.23
C ASN A 186 25.21 12.42 9.33
N GLN A 187 26.18 13.11 9.94
CA GLN A 187 25.89 14.05 11.02
C GLN A 187 25.08 15.26 10.54
N GLN A 188 25.42 15.81 9.37
CA GLN A 188 24.80 17.01 8.80
C GLN A 188 23.38 16.77 8.30
N PHE A 189 23.19 15.70 7.52
CA PHE A 189 21.96 15.50 6.75
C PHE A 189 21.02 14.46 7.33
N LEU A 190 21.53 13.51 8.14
CA LEU A 190 20.73 12.38 8.64
C LEU A 190 20.48 12.48 10.15
N VAL A 191 21.55 12.46 10.97
CA VAL A 191 21.45 12.39 12.43
C VAL A 191 20.81 13.65 13.03
N ARG A 192 21.28 14.85 12.65
CA ARG A 192 20.72 16.12 13.15
C ARG A 192 19.24 16.29 12.83
N GLN A 193 18.77 15.71 11.72
CA GLN A 193 17.38 15.80 11.27
C GLN A 193 16.53 14.60 11.69
N LEU A 194 17.13 13.62 12.40
CA LEU A 194 16.53 12.34 12.74
C LEU A 194 15.83 11.72 11.51
N THR A 195 16.60 11.46 10.44
CA THR A 195 16.07 10.91 9.18
C THR A 195 17.06 9.93 8.56
N ASP A 196 16.61 9.16 7.58
CA ASP A 196 17.45 8.29 6.75
C ASP A 196 17.57 8.83 5.31
N LEU A 197 18.52 8.27 4.56
CA LEU A 197 18.84 8.73 3.21
C LEU A 197 17.73 8.44 2.19
N HIS A 198 17.00 7.33 2.33
CA HIS A 198 15.88 7.01 1.45
C HIS A 198 14.73 7.98 1.63
N LYS A 199 14.43 8.39 2.87
CA LYS A 199 13.41 9.40 3.16
C LYS A 199 13.81 10.79 2.67
N VAL A 200 15.06 11.20 2.87
CA VAL A 200 15.58 12.48 2.38
C VAL A 200 15.51 12.57 0.86
N THR A 201 15.87 11.50 0.16
CA THR A 201 15.89 11.45 -1.30
C THR A 201 14.55 11.09 -1.93
N ALA A 202 13.49 10.85 -1.14
CA ALA A 202 12.20 10.36 -1.63
C ALA A 202 11.52 11.33 -2.62
N ASN A 203 11.77 12.64 -2.47
CA ASN A 203 11.20 13.68 -3.31
C ASN A 203 12.14 14.17 -4.42
N PHE A 204 13.35 13.60 -4.53
CA PHE A 204 14.30 13.98 -5.57
C PHE A 204 13.87 13.37 -6.90
N ASP A 205 14.34 13.97 -8.00
CA ASP A 205 14.28 13.31 -9.31
C ASP A 205 14.92 11.91 -9.27
N SER A 206 14.40 10.98 -10.07
CA SER A 206 14.80 9.57 -10.07
C SER A 206 16.30 9.38 -10.34
N ASP A 207 16.87 10.14 -11.26
CA ASP A 207 18.28 10.01 -11.63
C ASP A 207 19.18 10.57 -10.52
N LEU A 208 18.79 11.72 -9.96
CA LEU A 208 19.51 12.33 -8.84
C LEU A 208 19.44 11.46 -7.58
N ARG A 209 18.27 10.91 -7.27
CA ARG A 209 18.07 9.95 -6.17
C ARG A 209 19.00 8.74 -6.32
N THR A 210 19.06 8.18 -7.53
CA THR A 210 19.94 7.05 -7.84
C THR A 210 21.42 7.43 -7.67
N GLU A 211 21.83 8.60 -8.17
CA GLU A 211 23.20 9.12 -8.03
C GLU A 211 23.60 9.27 -6.55
N VAL A 212 22.73 9.88 -5.74
CA VAL A 212 22.98 10.14 -4.32
C VAL A 212 23.09 8.84 -3.53
N LEU A 213 22.10 7.95 -3.66
CA LEU A 213 22.10 6.66 -2.96
C LEU A 213 23.32 5.82 -3.36
N ARG A 214 23.61 5.72 -4.65
CA ARG A 214 24.77 4.97 -5.16
C ARG A 214 26.07 5.49 -4.58
N SER A 215 26.28 6.82 -4.64
CA SER A 215 27.53 7.42 -4.17
C SER A 215 27.73 7.22 -2.66
N TYR A 216 26.66 7.28 -1.88
CA TYR A 216 26.69 7.01 -0.45
C TYR A 216 27.06 5.56 -0.14
N TYR A 217 26.43 4.59 -0.82
CA TYR A 217 26.72 3.17 -0.61
C TYR A 217 28.06 2.72 -1.21
N ASP A 218 28.55 3.39 -2.26
CA ASP A 218 29.90 3.17 -2.79
C ASP A 218 30.94 3.54 -1.73
N ALA A 219 30.76 4.69 -1.08
CA ALA A 219 31.59 5.11 0.06
C ALA A 219 31.49 4.14 1.24
N LEU A 220 30.29 3.69 1.61
CA LEU A 220 30.08 2.72 2.68
C LEU A 220 30.89 1.44 2.43
N VAL A 221 30.77 0.83 1.25
CA VAL A 221 31.45 -0.43 0.94
C VAL A 221 32.97 -0.28 0.89
N VAL A 222 33.49 0.84 0.39
CA VAL A 222 34.93 1.12 0.42
C VAL A 222 35.43 1.23 1.87
N LEU A 223 34.68 1.91 2.74
CA LEU A 223 35.01 2.04 4.17
C LEU A 223 34.91 0.69 4.91
N GLU A 224 33.90 -0.13 4.61
CA GLU A 224 33.77 -1.48 5.19
C GLU A 224 34.99 -2.37 4.84
N ARG A 225 35.51 -2.27 3.62
CA ARG A 225 36.70 -3.01 3.18
C ARG A 225 38.00 -2.50 3.81
N ALA A 226 38.05 -1.21 4.13
CA ALA A 226 39.19 -0.57 4.78
C ALA A 226 39.23 -0.83 6.30
N ALA A 227 38.10 -1.21 6.91
CA ALA A 227 38.01 -1.57 8.32
C ALA A 227 38.80 -2.87 8.63
N GLY A 228 39.53 -2.89 9.74
CA GLY A 228 40.37 -4.02 10.18
C GLY A 228 40.05 -4.47 11.62
N SER A 229 40.67 -5.56 12.07
CA SER A 229 40.39 -6.20 13.37
C SER A 229 41.53 -6.12 14.41
N GLY A 230 42.46 -5.16 14.28
CA GLY A 230 43.61 -4.97 15.19
C GLY A 230 43.53 -3.72 16.08
N GLU A 231 44.47 -3.58 17.03
CA GLU A 231 44.65 -2.35 17.81
C GLU A 231 45.01 -1.18 16.88
N GLY A 232 44.22 -0.09 16.94
CA GLY A 232 44.34 1.05 16.03
C GLY A 232 43.62 0.87 14.68
N ALA A 233 42.82 -0.19 14.51
CA ALA A 233 41.99 -0.37 13.32
C ALA A 233 40.74 0.50 13.34
N VAL A 234 40.30 0.87 12.14
CA VAL A 234 39.16 1.75 11.90
C VAL A 234 37.88 1.00 12.22
N GLN A 235 37.02 1.61 13.01
CA GLN A 235 35.71 1.05 13.33
C GLN A 235 34.89 0.91 12.05
N LYS A 236 34.29 -0.27 11.84
CA LYS A 236 33.40 -0.51 10.71
C LYS A 236 32.29 0.56 10.70
N PRO A 237 32.01 1.21 9.55
CA PRO A 237 30.93 2.18 9.47
C PRO A 237 29.60 1.51 9.85
N ALA A 238 28.83 2.16 10.71
CA ALA A 238 27.55 1.66 11.20
C ALA A 238 26.42 2.57 10.69
N LEU A 239 25.43 1.97 10.03
CA LEU A 239 24.19 2.65 9.67
C LEU A 239 23.23 2.62 10.86
N GLN A 240 22.40 3.66 10.97
CA GLN A 240 21.33 3.67 11.96
C GLN A 240 20.26 2.64 11.58
N THR A 241 19.95 1.72 12.50
CA THR A 241 18.86 0.76 12.27
C THR A 241 17.51 1.49 12.28
N PRO A 242 16.64 1.25 11.29
CA PRO A 242 15.30 1.82 11.23
C PRO A 242 14.47 1.57 12.50
N LEU A 243 13.54 2.48 12.81
CA LEU A 243 12.77 2.43 14.05
C LEU A 243 11.88 1.18 14.09
N LEU A 244 11.25 0.81 12.98
CA LEU A 244 10.43 -0.40 12.88
C LEU A 244 11.21 -1.66 13.28
N LEU A 245 12.40 -1.83 12.70
CA LEU A 245 13.29 -2.96 12.96
C LEU A 245 13.84 -2.95 14.39
N SER A 246 14.06 -1.76 14.96
CA SER A 246 14.46 -1.58 16.35
C SER A 246 13.34 -1.95 17.33
N LEU A 247 12.09 -1.57 17.04
CA LEU A 247 10.92 -1.95 17.81
C LEU A 247 10.64 -3.45 17.72
N ALA A 248 10.86 -4.06 16.55
CA ALA A 248 10.72 -5.50 16.36
C ALA A 248 11.73 -6.28 17.21
N ALA A 249 13.00 -5.85 17.25
CA ALA A 249 14.01 -6.42 18.14
C ALA A 249 13.61 -6.35 19.63
N LYS A 250 12.87 -5.29 20.02
CA LYS A 250 12.32 -5.11 21.37
C LYS A 250 10.96 -5.78 21.58
N LYS A 251 10.44 -6.52 20.59
CA LYS A 251 9.09 -7.14 20.59
C LYS A 251 7.93 -6.16 20.79
N GLN A 252 8.10 -4.91 20.36
CA GLN A 252 7.08 -3.85 20.37
C GLN A 252 6.42 -3.64 19.00
N ALA A 253 6.92 -4.32 17.97
CA ALA A 253 6.31 -4.47 16.66
C ALA A 253 6.50 -5.92 16.19
N GLY A 254 5.56 -6.44 15.42
CA GLY A 254 5.66 -7.77 14.81
C GLY A 254 5.74 -7.62 13.29
N ILE A 255 6.82 -8.11 12.68
CA ILE A 255 7.03 -8.03 11.24
C ILE A 255 6.82 -9.41 10.63
N PHE A 256 6.05 -9.50 9.55
CA PHE A 256 5.92 -10.70 8.73
C PHE A 256 6.41 -10.42 7.31
N ALA A 257 7.30 -11.25 6.77
CA ALA A 257 7.85 -11.04 5.44
C ALA A 257 7.01 -11.75 4.37
N ILE A 258 6.73 -11.09 3.25
CA ILE A 258 6.05 -11.69 2.12
C ILE A 258 6.85 -11.49 0.84
N PHE A 259 6.85 -12.50 0.00
CA PHE A 259 7.48 -12.50 -1.32
C PHE A 259 6.42 -12.78 -2.41
N GLY A 260 6.54 -12.09 -3.54
CA GLY A 260 5.63 -12.26 -4.67
C GLY A 260 5.97 -13.45 -5.56
N GLY A 261 5.24 -13.60 -6.66
CA GLY A 261 5.54 -14.54 -7.73
C GLY A 261 5.31 -13.90 -9.09
N GLN A 262 5.20 -14.73 -10.13
CA GLN A 262 4.74 -14.28 -11.43
C GLN A 262 3.30 -13.75 -11.37
N GLY A 263 3.00 -12.78 -12.22
CA GLY A 263 1.71 -12.09 -12.25
C GLY A 263 1.68 -11.10 -13.39
N ASN A 264 1.06 -9.94 -13.21
CA ASN A 264 0.87 -8.95 -14.27
C ASN A 264 2.14 -8.21 -14.75
N ASN A 265 3.31 -8.46 -14.15
CA ASN A 265 4.54 -7.68 -14.41
C ASN A 265 5.49 -8.39 -15.38
N GLU A 266 5.43 -8.01 -16.66
CA GLU A 266 6.37 -8.49 -17.70
C GLU A 266 7.73 -7.75 -17.66
N VAL A 267 7.81 -6.63 -16.95
CA VAL A 267 8.98 -5.75 -16.88
C VAL A 267 9.74 -5.86 -15.56
N TYR A 268 9.63 -7.01 -14.88
CA TYR A 268 10.29 -7.27 -13.60
C TYR A 268 11.81 -7.04 -13.65
N PHE A 269 12.46 -7.24 -14.81
CA PHE A 269 13.89 -7.01 -14.97
C PHE A 269 14.28 -5.53 -14.82
N ASP A 270 13.36 -4.60 -15.08
CA ASP A 270 13.62 -3.18 -14.89
C ASP A 270 13.78 -2.84 -13.40
N GLU A 271 13.10 -3.58 -12.51
CA GLU A 271 13.30 -3.45 -11.06
C GLU A 271 14.68 -3.97 -10.66
N LEU A 272 15.14 -5.08 -11.24
CA LEU A 272 16.51 -5.57 -11.04
C LEU A 272 17.56 -4.57 -11.55
N GLN A 273 17.33 -3.95 -12.71
CA GLN A 273 18.18 -2.92 -13.27
C GLN A 273 18.27 -1.69 -12.38
N GLU A 274 17.15 -1.25 -11.81
CA GLU A 274 17.12 -0.15 -10.85
C GLU A 274 17.89 -0.50 -9.58
N LEU A 275 17.63 -1.67 -8.98
CA LEU A 275 18.36 -2.14 -7.80
C LEU A 275 19.88 -2.19 -8.07
N PHE A 276 20.27 -2.68 -9.24
CA PHE A 276 21.67 -2.67 -9.66
C PHE A 276 22.23 -1.28 -9.87
N ASN A 277 21.48 -0.36 -10.47
CA ASN A 277 21.94 1.00 -10.73
C ASN A 277 22.11 1.80 -9.43
N THR A 278 21.16 1.68 -8.51
CA THR A 278 21.12 2.42 -7.24
C THR A 278 22.02 1.81 -6.17
N TYR A 279 22.07 0.48 -6.06
CA TYR A 279 22.78 -0.23 -4.97
C TYR A 279 23.93 -1.09 -5.45
N ARG A 280 24.46 -0.83 -6.66
CA ARG A 280 25.58 -1.57 -7.28
C ARG A 280 26.64 -2.11 -6.30
N PRO A 281 27.24 -1.31 -5.42
CA PRO A 281 28.29 -1.79 -4.51
C PRO A 281 27.82 -2.86 -3.52
N LEU A 282 26.54 -2.84 -3.13
CA LEU A 282 25.94 -3.79 -2.19
C LEU A 282 25.56 -5.11 -2.86
N VAL A 283 25.21 -5.08 -4.16
CA VAL A 283 24.57 -6.21 -4.83
C VAL A 283 25.44 -6.87 -5.91
N ALA A 284 26.50 -6.20 -6.38
CA ALA A 284 27.34 -6.73 -7.45
C ALA A 284 27.93 -8.14 -7.16
N PRO A 285 28.42 -8.46 -5.95
CA PRO A 285 28.91 -9.81 -5.65
C PRO A 285 27.84 -10.90 -5.79
N LEU A 286 26.62 -10.63 -5.29
CA LEU A 286 25.48 -11.52 -5.45
C LEU A 286 25.14 -11.74 -6.93
N LEU A 287 25.06 -10.66 -7.71
CA LEU A 287 24.66 -10.73 -9.11
C LEU A 287 25.71 -11.43 -9.98
N GLN A 288 26.99 -11.30 -9.64
CA GLN A 288 28.07 -12.07 -10.29
C GLN A 288 27.94 -13.56 -10.01
N ALA A 289 27.82 -13.95 -8.74
CA ALA A 289 27.62 -15.35 -8.36
C ALA A 289 26.33 -15.95 -8.97
N ALA A 290 25.26 -15.17 -9.03
CA ALA A 290 24.02 -15.55 -9.68
C ALA A 290 24.20 -15.77 -11.20
N THR A 291 24.94 -14.88 -11.87
CA THR A 291 25.23 -14.98 -13.30
C THR A 291 26.05 -16.24 -13.60
N GLU A 292 27.14 -16.47 -12.86
CA GLU A 292 27.97 -17.67 -13.02
C GLU A 292 27.17 -18.96 -12.85
N ARG A 293 26.25 -18.99 -11.86
CA ARG A 293 25.37 -20.15 -11.65
C ARG A 293 24.40 -20.33 -12.82
N LEU A 294 23.75 -19.27 -13.27
CA LEU A 294 22.75 -19.35 -14.35
C LEU A 294 23.39 -19.70 -15.69
N GLU A 295 24.57 -19.17 -16.00
CA GLU A 295 25.31 -19.54 -17.21
C GLU A 295 25.66 -21.03 -17.22
N ALA A 296 26.17 -21.57 -16.10
CA ALA A 296 26.48 -23.00 -15.98
C ALA A 296 25.22 -23.88 -16.15
N LEU A 297 24.09 -23.46 -15.60
CA LEU A 297 22.81 -24.17 -15.73
C LEU A 297 22.25 -24.11 -17.15
N VAL A 298 22.40 -22.98 -17.83
CA VAL A 298 22.02 -22.82 -19.24
C VAL A 298 22.90 -23.69 -20.14
N GLU A 299 24.21 -23.76 -19.89
CA GLU A 299 25.11 -24.65 -20.62
C GLU A 299 24.68 -26.12 -20.45
N GLU A 300 24.41 -26.55 -19.23
CA GLU A 300 23.90 -27.90 -18.94
C GLU A 300 22.56 -28.17 -19.63
N ALA A 301 21.62 -27.21 -19.59
CA ALA A 301 20.32 -27.37 -20.24
C ALA A 301 20.45 -27.45 -21.77
N THR A 302 21.35 -26.66 -22.36
CA THR A 302 21.67 -26.65 -23.79
C THR A 302 22.24 -28.01 -24.22
N LEU A 303 23.16 -28.59 -23.44
CA LEU A 303 23.69 -29.93 -23.70
C LEU A 303 22.62 -31.04 -23.61
N ASN A 304 21.54 -30.78 -22.87
CA ASN A 304 20.40 -31.68 -22.71
C ASN A 304 19.25 -31.40 -23.70
N GLY A 305 19.46 -30.61 -24.75
CA GLY A 305 18.48 -30.39 -25.83
C GLY A 305 17.44 -29.30 -25.55
N PHE A 306 17.71 -28.36 -24.64
CA PHE A 306 16.83 -27.22 -24.34
C PHE A 306 17.32 -25.90 -24.98
N GLU A 307 18.18 -25.95 -26.00
CA GLU A 307 18.83 -24.76 -26.59
C GLU A 307 17.84 -23.69 -27.07
N SER A 308 16.64 -24.11 -27.52
CA SER A 308 15.61 -23.20 -28.04
C SER A 308 15.06 -22.23 -27.01
N TYR A 309 15.16 -22.56 -25.71
CA TYR A 309 14.68 -21.70 -24.62
C TYR A 309 15.72 -20.69 -24.15
N TYR A 310 17.00 -20.86 -24.52
CA TYR A 310 18.12 -20.10 -23.97
C TYR A 310 18.97 -19.40 -25.05
N VAL A 311 18.31 -18.93 -26.12
CA VAL A 311 18.98 -18.35 -27.30
C VAL A 311 19.83 -17.11 -27.00
N HIS A 312 19.56 -16.39 -25.90
CA HIS A 312 20.35 -15.24 -25.46
C HIS A 312 21.28 -15.55 -24.27
N GLN A 313 21.45 -16.83 -23.92
CA GLN A 313 22.16 -17.26 -22.71
C GLN A 313 21.57 -16.61 -21.44
N ALA A 314 22.36 -16.54 -20.36
CA ALA A 314 21.97 -15.92 -19.09
C ALA A 314 23.08 -15.02 -18.50
N ASP A 315 23.75 -14.19 -19.31
CA ASP A 315 24.73 -13.19 -18.85
C ASP A 315 24.03 -11.99 -18.18
N VAL A 316 23.36 -12.24 -17.05
CA VAL A 316 22.56 -11.24 -16.32
C VAL A 316 23.40 -10.03 -15.93
N PHE A 317 24.60 -10.26 -15.38
CA PHE A 317 25.49 -9.16 -15.00
C PHE A 317 25.96 -8.35 -16.22
N GLY A 318 26.20 -9.00 -17.37
CA GLY A 318 26.49 -8.33 -18.63
C GLY A 318 25.34 -7.47 -19.13
N TRP A 319 24.10 -7.97 -19.05
CA TRP A 319 22.90 -7.21 -19.39
C TRP A 319 22.75 -5.97 -18.51
N LEU A 320 22.94 -6.13 -17.19
CA LEU A 320 22.82 -5.04 -16.22
C LEU A 320 23.91 -3.97 -16.36
N THR A 321 25.12 -4.37 -16.76
CA THR A 321 26.26 -3.46 -16.99
C THR A 321 26.27 -2.83 -18.38
N GLY A 322 25.46 -3.32 -19.32
CA GLY A 322 25.51 -2.93 -20.73
C GLY A 322 26.68 -3.52 -21.50
N ARG A 323 27.41 -4.49 -20.92
CA ARG A 323 28.48 -5.23 -21.63
C ARG A 323 27.90 -6.08 -22.76
N THR A 324 26.71 -6.62 -22.54
CA THR A 324 25.92 -7.39 -23.50
C THR A 324 24.56 -6.75 -23.65
N ALA A 325 23.97 -6.85 -24.84
CA ALA A 325 22.65 -6.26 -25.12
C ALA A 325 21.57 -6.96 -24.27
N LYS A 326 20.70 -6.17 -23.64
CA LYS A 326 19.55 -6.69 -22.90
C LYS A 326 18.62 -7.47 -23.86
N PRO A 327 18.20 -8.70 -23.51
CA PRO A 327 17.25 -9.47 -24.32
C PRO A 327 15.88 -8.79 -24.43
N PRO A 328 15.07 -9.13 -25.45
CA PRO A 328 13.69 -8.66 -25.57
C PRO A 328 12.82 -9.03 -24.36
N ALA A 329 11.80 -8.22 -24.07
CA ALA A 329 10.89 -8.46 -22.95
C ALA A 329 10.19 -9.82 -23.03
N SER A 330 9.82 -10.28 -24.23
CA SER A 330 9.20 -11.59 -24.46
C SER A 330 10.11 -12.76 -24.07
N TYR A 331 11.43 -12.63 -24.26
CA TYR A 331 12.40 -13.64 -23.82
C TYR A 331 12.53 -13.67 -22.30
N LEU A 332 12.62 -12.49 -21.67
CA LEU A 332 12.66 -12.37 -20.21
C LEU A 332 11.37 -12.90 -19.56
N ALA A 333 10.21 -12.64 -20.17
CA ALA A 333 8.93 -13.15 -19.71
C ALA A 333 8.76 -14.68 -19.86
N SER A 334 9.60 -15.36 -20.64
CA SER A 334 9.54 -16.82 -20.77
C SER A 334 9.79 -17.51 -19.43
N ILE A 335 9.06 -18.59 -19.15
CA ILE A 335 9.11 -19.30 -17.87
C ILE A 335 10.53 -19.76 -17.47
N PRO A 336 11.34 -20.32 -18.38
CA PRO A 336 12.69 -20.78 -18.04
C PRO A 336 13.63 -19.66 -17.51
N LEU A 337 13.34 -18.39 -17.82
CA LEU A 337 14.12 -17.22 -17.42
C LEU A 337 13.43 -16.44 -16.30
N SER A 338 12.13 -16.21 -16.42
CA SER A 338 11.38 -15.39 -15.47
C SER A 338 11.35 -15.97 -14.06
N LEU A 339 11.24 -17.30 -13.87
CA LEU A 339 11.28 -17.90 -12.53
C LEU A 339 12.56 -17.53 -11.76
N PRO A 340 13.76 -17.90 -12.24
CA PRO A 340 14.99 -17.59 -11.54
C PRO A 340 15.26 -16.08 -11.46
N LEU A 341 14.92 -15.29 -12.49
CA LEU A 341 15.23 -13.86 -12.49
C LEU A 341 14.28 -13.03 -11.59
N ILE A 342 13.01 -13.43 -11.46
CA ILE A 342 12.11 -12.84 -10.45
C ILE A 342 12.61 -13.18 -9.05
N GLY A 343 13.02 -14.43 -8.81
CA GLY A 343 13.64 -14.83 -7.55
C GLY A 343 14.91 -14.02 -7.24
N LEU A 344 15.78 -13.84 -8.22
CA LEU A 344 16.98 -12.98 -8.10
C LEU A 344 16.62 -11.55 -7.73
N THR A 345 15.58 -11.00 -8.34
CA THR A 345 15.11 -9.63 -8.06
C THR A 345 14.66 -9.50 -6.62
N GLN A 346 13.85 -10.45 -6.13
CA GLN A 346 13.37 -10.49 -4.74
C GLN A 346 14.50 -10.61 -3.72
N LEU A 347 15.46 -11.50 -3.99
CA LEU A 347 16.61 -11.73 -3.12
C LEU A 347 17.56 -10.52 -3.11
N THR A 348 17.72 -9.86 -4.25
CA THR A 348 18.48 -8.60 -4.36
C THR A 348 17.80 -7.50 -3.55
N GLN A 349 16.48 -7.36 -3.66
CA GLN A 349 15.69 -6.40 -2.88
C GLN A 349 15.83 -6.67 -1.37
N PHE A 350 15.74 -7.93 -0.95
CA PHE A 350 15.92 -8.29 0.47
C PHE A 350 17.34 -8.01 0.97
N LEU A 351 18.38 -8.31 0.16
CA LEU A 351 19.76 -7.99 0.51
C LEU A 351 19.97 -6.48 0.67
N VAL A 352 19.41 -5.67 -0.24
CA VAL A 352 19.43 -4.22 -0.14
C VAL A 352 18.78 -3.78 1.16
N SER A 353 17.61 -4.32 1.52
CA SER A 353 16.93 -3.96 2.76
C SER A 353 17.74 -4.32 4.01
N CYS A 354 18.42 -5.46 4.03
CA CYS A 354 19.33 -5.84 5.11
C CYS A 354 20.48 -4.83 5.21
N ARG A 355 21.21 -4.64 4.11
CA ARG A 355 22.43 -3.81 4.05
C ARG A 355 22.14 -2.34 4.34
N ALA A 356 21.09 -1.78 3.76
CA ALA A 356 20.67 -0.40 3.98
C ALA A 356 20.15 -0.15 5.41
N SER A 357 19.66 -1.18 6.09
CA SER A 357 19.24 -1.08 7.50
C SER A 357 20.39 -1.28 8.49
N GLY A 358 21.63 -1.48 7.99
CA GLY A 358 22.79 -1.79 8.81
C GLY A 358 22.75 -3.18 9.46
N LEU A 359 22.01 -4.12 8.87
CA LEU A 359 21.81 -5.47 9.42
C LEU A 359 22.40 -6.54 8.51
N THR A 360 22.89 -7.61 9.12
CA THR A 360 23.13 -8.88 8.42
C THR A 360 21.80 -9.59 8.13
N PRO A 361 21.75 -10.50 7.14
CA PRO A 361 20.56 -11.32 6.87
C PRO A 361 19.98 -12.01 8.11
N GLY A 362 20.85 -12.57 8.98
CA GLY A 362 20.44 -13.22 10.22
C GLY A 362 19.85 -12.25 11.23
N GLN A 363 20.49 -11.09 11.43
CA GLN A 363 19.93 -10.05 12.30
C GLN A 363 18.57 -9.53 11.80
N PHE A 364 18.39 -9.42 10.48
CA PHE A 364 17.10 -9.05 9.91
C PHE A 364 16.05 -10.14 10.17
N ARG A 365 16.39 -11.40 9.90
CA ARG A 365 15.53 -12.56 10.15
C ARG A 365 15.08 -12.64 11.62
N ASP A 366 15.96 -12.38 12.58
CA ASP A 366 15.62 -12.42 14.01
C ASP A 366 14.60 -11.34 14.42
N ARG A 367 14.30 -10.37 13.54
CA ARG A 367 13.29 -9.31 13.72
C ARG A 367 11.97 -9.62 12.99
N VAL A 368 11.87 -10.73 12.27
CA VAL A 368 10.61 -11.17 11.66
C VAL A 368 10.00 -12.32 12.45
N LEU A 369 8.67 -12.32 12.57
CA LEU A 369 7.88 -13.39 13.19
C LEU A 369 7.75 -14.61 12.28
N GLY A 370 7.96 -14.42 10.98
CA GLY A 370 7.90 -15.46 9.96
C GLY A 370 7.87 -14.87 8.57
N ALA A 371 7.87 -15.76 7.58
CA ALA A 371 7.79 -15.42 6.17
C ALA A 371 6.88 -16.39 5.39
N THR A 372 6.40 -15.94 4.24
CA THR A 372 5.83 -16.82 3.20
C THR A 372 6.06 -16.19 1.84
N GLY A 373 5.77 -16.92 0.77
CA GLY A 373 5.85 -16.37 -0.56
C GLY A 373 4.81 -16.96 -1.49
N HIS A 374 4.25 -16.10 -2.33
CA HIS A 374 3.23 -16.48 -3.29
C HIS A 374 3.87 -17.23 -4.46
N SER A 375 3.39 -18.45 -4.72
CA SER A 375 3.95 -19.34 -5.74
C SER A 375 5.46 -19.51 -5.55
N GLN A 376 6.27 -19.20 -6.56
CA GLN A 376 7.73 -19.27 -6.51
C GLN A 376 8.38 -18.42 -5.40
N GLY A 377 7.68 -17.40 -4.87
CA GLY A 377 8.20 -16.55 -3.79
C GLY A 377 8.53 -17.34 -2.52
N ILE A 378 7.95 -18.53 -2.35
CA ILE A 378 8.26 -19.40 -1.21
C ILE A 378 9.76 -19.71 -1.13
N VAL A 379 10.46 -19.79 -2.26
CA VAL A 379 11.91 -20.04 -2.30
C VAL A 379 12.68 -18.87 -1.69
N ALA A 380 12.26 -17.62 -1.93
CA ALA A 380 12.89 -16.45 -1.30
C ALA A 380 12.62 -16.39 0.22
N ALA A 381 11.44 -16.83 0.66
CA ALA A 381 11.13 -16.98 2.09
C ALA A 381 12.05 -18.00 2.77
N LEU A 382 12.41 -19.10 2.10
CA LEU A 382 13.41 -20.05 2.61
C LEU A 382 14.79 -19.39 2.75
N VAL A 383 15.26 -18.67 1.73
CA VAL A 383 16.57 -18.01 1.79
C VAL A 383 16.64 -17.02 2.97
N LEU A 384 15.57 -16.27 3.22
CA LEU A 384 15.47 -15.41 4.41
C LEU A 384 15.62 -16.23 5.71
N ALA A 385 14.94 -17.38 5.78
CA ALA A 385 14.92 -18.21 6.98
C ALA A 385 16.25 -18.95 7.26
N THR A 386 17.06 -19.22 6.24
CA THR A 386 18.29 -20.05 6.35
C THR A 386 19.59 -19.25 6.38
N SER A 387 19.56 -17.95 6.08
CA SER A 387 20.79 -17.15 5.89
C SER A 387 21.16 -16.32 7.12
N ASP A 388 22.43 -16.33 7.52
CA ASP A 388 22.92 -15.61 8.71
C ASP A 388 23.74 -14.36 8.35
N ASP A 389 24.64 -14.48 7.38
CA ASP A 389 25.55 -13.45 6.93
C ASP A 389 25.56 -13.34 5.40
N GLU A 390 26.31 -12.41 4.85
CA GLU A 390 26.34 -12.18 3.40
C GLU A 390 26.89 -13.39 2.61
N PRO A 391 27.98 -14.08 3.03
CA PRO A 391 28.43 -15.30 2.36
C PRO A 391 27.38 -16.41 2.33
N SER A 392 26.79 -16.76 3.49
CA SER A 392 25.75 -17.80 3.56
C SER A 392 24.48 -17.40 2.80
N PHE A 393 24.16 -16.11 2.75
CA PHE A 393 23.08 -15.58 1.93
C PHE A 393 23.34 -15.77 0.43
N ILE A 394 24.54 -15.45 -0.07
CA ILE A 394 24.90 -15.67 -1.47
C ILE A 394 24.84 -17.16 -1.82
N GLU A 395 25.34 -18.04 -0.94
CA GLU A 395 25.25 -19.50 -1.12
C GLU A 395 23.79 -19.99 -1.23
N ASN A 396 22.93 -19.53 -0.32
CA ASN A 396 21.51 -19.88 -0.34
C ASN A 396 20.78 -19.28 -1.57
N CYS A 397 21.16 -18.09 -2.02
CA CYS A 397 20.67 -17.51 -3.28
C CYS A 397 21.06 -18.40 -4.48
N VAL A 398 22.30 -18.84 -4.58
CA VAL A 398 22.76 -19.73 -5.67
C VAL A 398 21.98 -21.05 -5.67
N LYS A 399 21.71 -21.64 -4.51
CA LYS A 399 20.84 -22.83 -4.36
C LYS A 399 19.41 -22.54 -4.83
N ALA A 400 18.83 -21.43 -4.39
CA ALA A 400 17.49 -20.98 -4.76
C ALA A 400 17.33 -20.75 -6.27
N LEU A 401 18.30 -20.09 -6.91
CA LEU A 401 18.29 -19.86 -8.35
C LEU A 401 18.40 -21.16 -9.13
N GLY A 402 19.21 -22.11 -8.66
CA GLY A 402 19.25 -23.46 -9.23
C GLY A 402 17.89 -24.13 -9.18
N LEU A 403 17.22 -24.09 -8.03
CA LEU A 403 15.91 -24.73 -7.87
C LEU A 403 14.86 -24.07 -8.78
N LEU A 404 14.79 -22.74 -8.78
CA LEU A 404 13.86 -21.99 -9.63
C LEU A 404 14.12 -22.22 -11.13
N PHE A 405 15.39 -22.34 -11.54
CA PHE A 405 15.76 -22.67 -12.91
C PHE A 405 15.23 -24.06 -13.31
N HIS A 406 15.46 -25.09 -12.51
CA HIS A 406 14.98 -26.45 -12.81
C HIS A 406 13.46 -26.54 -12.75
N ILE A 407 12.80 -25.84 -11.81
CA ILE A 407 11.34 -25.74 -11.78
C ILE A 407 10.81 -25.12 -13.07
N GLY A 408 11.39 -24.01 -13.53
CA GLY A 408 11.01 -23.36 -14.79
C GLY A 408 11.23 -24.25 -16.00
N LYS A 409 12.39 -24.91 -16.08
CA LYS A 409 12.73 -25.88 -17.13
C LYS A 409 11.72 -27.03 -17.19
N ARG A 410 11.44 -27.69 -16.05
CA ARG A 410 10.53 -28.85 -15.98
C ARG A 410 9.07 -28.47 -16.14
N GLY A 411 8.67 -27.28 -15.70
CA GLY A 411 7.36 -26.72 -15.98
C GLY A 411 7.14 -26.51 -17.47
N GLN A 412 8.12 -25.88 -18.15
CA GLN A 412 8.05 -25.64 -19.60
C GLN A 412 8.12 -26.93 -20.42
N GLU A 413 8.89 -27.93 -19.97
CA GLU A 413 8.93 -29.27 -20.57
C GLU A 413 7.59 -30.00 -20.45
N SER A 414 6.90 -29.85 -19.30
CA SER A 414 5.63 -30.52 -19.04
C SER A 414 4.46 -29.85 -19.76
N PHE A 415 4.56 -28.54 -20.02
CA PHE A 415 3.54 -27.77 -20.74
C PHE A 415 4.19 -26.87 -21.81
N PRO A 416 4.44 -27.40 -23.03
CA PRO A 416 5.06 -26.64 -24.11
C PRO A 416 4.13 -25.54 -24.64
N ALA A 417 4.71 -24.45 -25.13
CA ALA A 417 3.96 -23.37 -25.75
C ALA A 417 3.34 -23.85 -27.08
N LEU A 418 2.02 -23.68 -27.20
CA LEU A 418 1.25 -24.01 -28.40
C LEU A 418 0.74 -22.72 -29.04
N SER A 419 0.82 -22.64 -30.38
CA SER A 419 0.26 -21.52 -31.14
C SER A 419 -1.26 -21.48 -31.03
N LEU A 420 -1.81 -20.28 -30.84
CA LEU A 420 -3.24 -20.02 -30.82
C LEU A 420 -3.70 -19.43 -32.15
N ASP A 421 -4.99 -19.61 -32.45
CA ASP A 421 -5.62 -18.99 -33.61
C ASP A 421 -5.64 -17.46 -33.45
N ALA A 422 -5.23 -16.73 -34.50
CA ALA A 422 -5.12 -15.28 -34.46
C ALA A 422 -6.46 -14.57 -34.20
N ALA A 423 -7.59 -15.14 -34.64
CA ALA A 423 -8.91 -14.58 -34.38
C ALA A 423 -9.30 -14.73 -32.90
N LEU A 424 -8.92 -15.83 -32.25
CA LEU A 424 -9.15 -16.03 -30.81
C LEU A 424 -8.34 -15.01 -29.99
N VAL A 425 -7.08 -14.81 -30.35
CA VAL A 425 -6.22 -13.81 -29.69
C VAL A 425 -6.81 -12.41 -29.86
N ALA A 426 -7.22 -12.04 -31.08
CA ALA A 426 -7.83 -10.74 -31.36
C ALA A 426 -9.11 -10.50 -30.53
N ASP A 427 -10.01 -11.49 -30.46
CA ASP A 427 -11.25 -11.38 -29.68
C ASP A 427 -11.01 -11.23 -28.17
N SER A 428 -10.00 -11.94 -27.63
CA SER A 428 -9.61 -11.81 -26.21
C SER A 428 -9.03 -10.43 -25.90
N VAL A 429 -8.20 -9.89 -26.80
CA VAL A 429 -7.61 -8.56 -26.65
C VAL A 429 -8.66 -7.47 -26.78
N GLU A 430 -9.56 -7.57 -27.77
CA GLU A 430 -10.65 -6.61 -27.99
C GLU A 430 -11.65 -6.59 -26.82
N GLY A 431 -11.92 -7.74 -26.21
CA GLY A 431 -12.77 -7.84 -25.01
C GLY A 431 -12.12 -7.34 -23.71
N GLY A 432 -10.82 -6.99 -23.75
CA GLY A 432 -10.07 -6.45 -22.62
C GLY A 432 -9.44 -7.47 -21.68
N GLU A 433 -9.47 -8.76 -22.01
CA GLU A 433 -8.88 -9.83 -21.19
C GLU A 433 -7.37 -10.03 -21.44
N GLY A 434 -6.84 -9.50 -22.56
CA GLY A 434 -5.42 -9.62 -22.93
C GLY A 434 -5.11 -10.88 -23.74
N GLU A 435 -3.84 -11.12 -24.02
CA GLU A 435 -3.39 -12.30 -24.79
C GLU A 435 -3.64 -13.59 -23.99
N PRO A 436 -4.32 -14.61 -24.57
CA PRO A 436 -4.64 -15.83 -23.84
C PRO A 436 -3.40 -16.63 -23.43
N THR A 437 -3.30 -16.89 -22.13
CA THR A 437 -2.23 -17.69 -21.50
C THR A 437 -2.84 -18.80 -20.63
N PRO A 438 -2.04 -19.73 -20.10
CA PRO A 438 -2.55 -20.80 -19.24
C PRO A 438 -3.04 -20.39 -17.84
N MET A 439 -3.11 -19.08 -17.53
CA MET A 439 -3.55 -18.57 -16.23
C MET A 439 -4.45 -17.34 -16.40
N LEU A 440 -5.71 -17.43 -15.96
CA LEU A 440 -6.72 -16.38 -16.04
C LEU A 440 -7.06 -15.84 -14.65
N SER A 441 -6.72 -14.58 -14.37
CA SER A 441 -7.15 -13.86 -13.17
C SER A 441 -8.62 -13.47 -13.27
N VAL A 442 -9.39 -13.72 -12.20
CA VAL A 442 -10.80 -13.34 -12.06
C VAL A 442 -10.98 -12.57 -10.74
N GLN A 443 -11.41 -11.30 -10.82
CA GLN A 443 -11.56 -10.41 -9.67
C GLN A 443 -12.97 -9.85 -9.57
N GLY A 444 -13.58 -9.89 -8.38
CA GLY A 444 -14.93 -9.36 -8.11
C GLY A 444 -16.05 -10.40 -8.18
N LEU A 445 -15.73 -11.68 -8.37
CA LEU A 445 -16.70 -12.77 -8.38
C LEU A 445 -16.56 -13.64 -7.13
N ALA A 446 -17.66 -14.12 -6.55
CA ALA A 446 -17.62 -15.07 -5.43
C ALA A 446 -17.19 -16.47 -5.89
N ILE A 447 -16.47 -17.22 -5.04
CA ILE A 447 -15.91 -18.54 -5.39
C ILE A 447 -16.96 -19.51 -5.92
N ARG A 448 -18.13 -19.61 -5.25
CA ARG A 448 -19.21 -20.51 -5.65
C ARG A 448 -19.71 -20.24 -7.08
N ALA A 449 -19.74 -18.97 -7.49
CA ALA A 449 -20.16 -18.60 -8.84
C ALA A 449 -19.07 -18.94 -9.87
N LEU A 450 -17.79 -18.75 -9.53
CA LEU A 450 -16.66 -19.10 -10.39
C LEU A 450 -16.54 -20.62 -10.57
N GLU A 451 -16.60 -21.40 -9.50
CA GLU A 451 -16.58 -22.87 -9.55
C GLU A 451 -17.75 -23.40 -10.38
N GLY A 452 -18.94 -22.83 -10.24
CA GLY A 452 -20.09 -23.17 -11.07
C GLY A 452 -19.87 -22.88 -12.56
N ALA A 453 -19.15 -21.80 -12.89
CA ALA A 453 -18.75 -21.48 -14.27
C ALA A 453 -17.69 -22.45 -14.81
N VAL A 454 -16.66 -22.76 -14.02
CA VAL A 454 -15.63 -23.75 -14.34
C VAL A 454 -16.23 -25.13 -14.58
N ALA A 455 -17.12 -25.58 -13.70
CA ALA A 455 -17.81 -26.86 -13.84
C ALA A 455 -18.68 -26.93 -15.11
N ALA A 456 -19.36 -25.83 -15.46
CA ALA A 456 -20.15 -25.74 -16.69
C ALA A 456 -19.27 -25.88 -17.94
N VAL A 457 -18.11 -25.21 -17.98
CA VAL A 457 -17.16 -25.32 -19.09
C VAL A 457 -16.54 -26.71 -19.16
N ASN A 458 -16.07 -27.26 -18.03
CA ASN A 458 -15.48 -28.59 -17.97
C ASN A 458 -16.43 -29.73 -18.40
N LYS A 459 -17.75 -29.54 -18.28
CA LYS A 459 -18.75 -30.51 -18.79
C LYS A 459 -18.63 -30.73 -20.31
N HIS A 460 -18.13 -29.75 -21.04
CA HIS A 460 -17.90 -29.82 -22.49
C HIS A 460 -16.50 -30.33 -22.86
N ILE A 461 -15.65 -30.63 -21.88
CA ILE A 461 -14.26 -31.06 -22.07
C ILE A 461 -14.12 -32.54 -21.66
N GLN A 462 -13.93 -33.40 -22.67
CA GLN A 462 -13.81 -34.85 -22.46
C GLN A 462 -12.43 -35.25 -21.94
N ASP A 463 -11.37 -34.68 -22.51
CA ASP A 463 -9.99 -34.95 -22.14
C ASP A 463 -9.59 -34.20 -20.85
N ALA A 464 -9.07 -34.92 -19.87
CA ALA A 464 -8.57 -34.35 -18.63
C ALA A 464 -7.43 -33.34 -18.87
N ALA A 465 -6.60 -33.55 -19.90
CA ALA A 465 -5.50 -32.65 -20.25
C ALA A 465 -5.98 -31.26 -20.74
N HIS A 466 -7.27 -31.11 -21.02
CA HIS A 466 -7.87 -29.85 -21.42
C HIS A 466 -8.71 -29.17 -20.35
N ARG A 467 -8.88 -29.80 -19.18
CA ARG A 467 -9.70 -29.24 -18.10
C ARG A 467 -9.04 -28.02 -17.46
N ILE A 468 -9.89 -27.16 -16.91
CA ILE A 468 -9.50 -25.97 -16.17
C ILE A 468 -9.90 -26.10 -14.70
N ASP A 469 -9.15 -25.46 -13.81
CA ASP A 469 -9.45 -25.48 -12.37
C ASP A 469 -9.11 -24.15 -11.69
N VAL A 470 -9.79 -23.86 -10.58
CA VAL A 470 -9.46 -22.71 -9.74
C VAL A 470 -8.25 -23.07 -8.86
N SER A 471 -7.09 -22.52 -9.19
CA SER A 471 -5.82 -22.93 -8.57
C SER A 471 -5.31 -21.95 -7.51
N LEU A 472 -5.55 -20.65 -7.66
CA LEU A 472 -5.09 -19.65 -6.70
C LEU A 472 -6.29 -18.96 -6.06
N PHE A 473 -6.38 -19.07 -4.75
CA PHE A 473 -7.36 -18.44 -3.87
C PHE A 473 -6.68 -17.25 -3.18
N ASN A 474 -6.55 -16.17 -3.95
CA ASN A 474 -5.79 -14.98 -3.58
C ASN A 474 -6.53 -14.11 -2.55
N GLY A 475 -7.85 -14.17 -2.51
CA GLY A 475 -8.70 -13.49 -1.54
C GLY A 475 -10.17 -13.93 -1.66
N PRO A 476 -11.10 -13.31 -0.92
CA PRO A 476 -12.52 -13.70 -0.93
C PRO A 476 -13.23 -13.60 -2.30
N SER A 477 -12.73 -12.71 -3.17
CA SER A 477 -13.27 -12.47 -4.51
C SER A 477 -12.17 -12.32 -5.57
N SER A 478 -10.96 -12.83 -5.29
CA SER A 478 -9.83 -12.78 -6.21
C SER A 478 -9.25 -14.18 -6.39
N PHE A 479 -9.31 -14.67 -7.63
CA PHE A 479 -8.96 -16.03 -7.97
C PHE A 479 -8.13 -16.08 -9.25
N VAL A 480 -7.41 -17.18 -9.46
CA VAL A 480 -6.80 -17.50 -10.76
C VAL A 480 -7.22 -18.91 -11.18
N VAL A 481 -7.72 -19.02 -12.41
CA VAL A 481 -8.08 -20.28 -13.04
C VAL A 481 -6.95 -20.69 -13.98
N THR A 482 -6.56 -21.96 -13.94
CA THR A 482 -5.44 -22.48 -14.74
C THR A 482 -5.90 -23.59 -15.68
N GLY A 483 -5.16 -23.77 -16.76
CA GLY A 483 -5.37 -24.81 -17.78
C GLY A 483 -5.08 -24.28 -19.18
N PRO A 484 -5.34 -25.05 -20.25
CA PRO A 484 -4.97 -24.61 -21.59
C PRO A 484 -5.64 -23.30 -22.01
N PRO A 485 -4.93 -22.38 -22.70
CA PRO A 485 -5.45 -21.05 -23.03
C PRO A 485 -6.79 -21.07 -23.77
N ARG A 486 -6.97 -22.06 -24.67
CA ARG A 486 -8.22 -22.26 -25.41
C ARG A 486 -9.40 -22.61 -24.50
N SER A 487 -9.18 -23.45 -23.48
CA SER A 487 -10.20 -23.82 -22.50
C SER A 487 -10.55 -22.64 -21.59
N LEU A 488 -9.55 -21.86 -21.17
CA LEU A 488 -9.75 -20.64 -20.40
C LEU A 488 -10.50 -19.56 -21.20
N PHE A 489 -10.24 -19.45 -22.51
CA PHE A 489 -11.03 -18.58 -23.38
C PHE A 489 -12.49 -19.02 -23.47
N GLY A 490 -12.77 -20.33 -23.44
CA GLY A 490 -14.13 -20.85 -23.28
C GLY A 490 -14.81 -20.38 -21.99
N LEU A 491 -14.07 -20.31 -20.88
CA LEU A 491 -14.55 -19.72 -19.63
C LEU A 491 -14.80 -18.22 -19.76
N VAL A 492 -13.92 -17.48 -20.44
CA VAL A 492 -14.13 -16.05 -20.74
C VAL A 492 -15.45 -15.85 -21.49
N GLY A 493 -15.72 -16.61 -22.54
CA GLY A 493 -16.97 -16.54 -23.30
C GLY A 493 -18.21 -16.79 -22.42
N HIS A 494 -18.16 -17.83 -21.57
CA HIS A 494 -19.25 -18.12 -20.63
C HIS A 494 -19.47 -17.00 -19.61
N LEU A 495 -18.39 -16.44 -19.05
CA LEU A 495 -18.46 -15.39 -18.05
C LEU A 495 -18.88 -14.03 -18.65
N ARG A 496 -18.43 -13.68 -19.87
CA ARG A 496 -18.86 -12.46 -20.58
C ARG A 496 -20.39 -12.38 -20.69
N SER A 497 -21.06 -13.50 -20.98
CA SER A 497 -22.53 -13.55 -21.08
C SER A 497 -23.27 -13.19 -19.77
N LYS A 498 -22.60 -13.38 -18.62
CA LYS A 498 -23.14 -13.12 -17.27
C LYS A 498 -22.68 -11.79 -16.69
N ARG A 499 -21.58 -11.22 -17.20
CA ARG A 499 -20.99 -9.95 -16.76
C ARG A 499 -21.93 -8.79 -17.11
N ALA A 500 -21.97 -7.78 -16.23
CA ALA A 500 -22.55 -6.50 -16.59
C ALA A 500 -21.75 -5.85 -17.74
N ASP A 501 -22.41 -5.07 -18.59
CA ASP A 501 -21.70 -4.18 -19.50
C ASP A 501 -20.95 -3.13 -18.64
N PRO A 502 -19.66 -2.85 -18.89
CA PRO A 502 -18.90 -1.86 -18.13
C PRO A 502 -19.56 -0.47 -18.06
N ASN A 503 -20.35 -0.10 -19.07
CA ASN A 503 -21.03 1.19 -19.15
C ASN A 503 -22.51 1.13 -18.74
N ALA A 504 -23.03 -0.04 -18.36
CA ALA A 504 -24.42 -0.16 -17.93
C ALA A 504 -24.61 0.43 -16.53
N ASP A 505 -25.45 1.46 -16.43
CA ASP A 505 -25.96 1.94 -15.15
C ASP A 505 -26.99 0.95 -14.59
N GLN A 506 -26.61 0.27 -13.50
CA GLN A 506 -27.48 -0.65 -12.77
C GLN A 506 -28.04 -0.03 -11.48
N SER A 507 -27.79 1.26 -11.23
CA SER A 507 -28.14 1.96 -9.99
C SER A 507 -29.64 2.03 -9.73
N LYS A 508 -30.48 1.98 -10.78
CA LYS A 508 -31.95 1.97 -10.67
C LYS A 508 -32.57 0.57 -10.59
N LEU A 509 -31.77 -0.48 -10.81
CA LEU A 509 -32.22 -1.87 -10.65
C LEU A 509 -32.13 -2.30 -9.18
N PRO A 510 -33.10 -3.08 -8.67
CA PRO A 510 -32.99 -3.77 -7.39
C PRO A 510 -31.69 -4.56 -7.32
N TRP A 511 -31.00 -4.50 -6.18
CA TRP A 511 -29.66 -5.08 -6.01
C TRP A 511 -29.61 -6.56 -6.44
N SER A 512 -30.59 -7.38 -6.06
CA SER A 512 -30.65 -8.82 -6.40
C SER A 512 -30.76 -9.11 -7.91
N LYS A 513 -31.22 -8.14 -8.71
CA LYS A 513 -31.42 -8.26 -10.16
C LYS A 513 -30.25 -7.74 -10.98
N ARG A 514 -29.23 -7.17 -10.34
CA ARG A 514 -28.06 -6.63 -11.03
C ARG A 514 -27.20 -7.77 -11.57
N LYS A 515 -26.65 -7.58 -12.76
CA LYS A 515 -25.56 -8.42 -13.26
C LYS A 515 -24.30 -8.16 -12.45
N PRO A 516 -23.52 -9.20 -12.12
CA PRO A 516 -22.28 -9.05 -11.40
C PRO A 516 -21.25 -8.23 -12.21
N VAL A 517 -20.55 -7.35 -11.51
CA VAL A 517 -19.42 -6.58 -12.04
C VAL A 517 -18.14 -7.26 -11.59
N PHE A 518 -17.35 -7.75 -12.54
CA PHE A 518 -16.09 -8.44 -12.27
C PHE A 518 -15.13 -8.28 -13.46
N HIS A 519 -13.85 -8.42 -13.20
CA HIS A 519 -12.78 -8.31 -14.19
C HIS A 519 -12.13 -9.66 -14.43
N MET A 520 -11.74 -9.90 -15.69
CA MET A 520 -10.99 -11.07 -16.11
C MET A 520 -9.76 -10.59 -16.87
N ARG A 521 -8.60 -11.18 -16.60
CA ARG A 521 -7.36 -10.84 -17.31
C ARG A 521 -6.42 -12.04 -17.34
N PHE A 522 -5.91 -12.37 -18.52
CA PHE A 522 -4.84 -13.35 -18.65
C PHE A 522 -3.55 -12.83 -18.03
N LEU A 523 -2.90 -13.69 -17.25
CA LEU A 523 -1.61 -13.39 -16.64
C LEU A 523 -0.50 -13.79 -17.62
N PRO A 524 0.56 -12.99 -17.80
CA PRO A 524 1.67 -13.31 -18.71
C PRO A 524 2.58 -14.40 -18.13
N VAL A 525 2.04 -15.61 -18.01
CA VAL A 525 2.67 -16.80 -17.44
C VAL A 525 2.39 -17.96 -18.39
N GLY A 526 3.43 -18.51 -19.00
CA GLY A 526 3.34 -19.53 -20.05
C GLY A 526 3.10 -20.97 -19.55
N VAL A 527 2.99 -21.20 -18.24
CA VAL A 527 2.82 -22.52 -17.63
C VAL A 527 1.67 -22.48 -16.60
N PRO A 528 0.74 -23.46 -16.60
CA PRO A 528 -0.37 -23.51 -15.65
C PRO A 528 0.09 -24.04 -14.29
N TYR A 529 0.87 -23.24 -13.55
CA TYR A 529 1.30 -23.60 -12.18
C TYR A 529 0.11 -23.85 -11.25
N HIS A 530 0.34 -24.61 -10.19
CA HIS A 530 -0.67 -24.98 -9.19
C HIS A 530 -1.82 -25.82 -9.77
N SER A 531 -1.51 -26.72 -10.71
CA SER A 531 -2.52 -27.49 -11.43
C SER A 531 -2.12 -28.94 -11.66
N SER A 532 -3.12 -29.77 -11.91
CA SER A 532 -2.93 -31.17 -12.29
C SER A 532 -2.16 -31.37 -13.59
N HIS A 533 -2.02 -30.33 -14.42
CA HIS A 533 -1.24 -30.38 -15.67
C HIS A 533 0.26 -30.57 -15.44
N LEU A 534 0.75 -30.33 -14.21
CA LEU A 534 2.16 -30.44 -13.84
C LEU A 534 2.45 -31.66 -12.94
N LEU A 535 1.52 -32.62 -12.87
CA LEU A 535 1.76 -33.89 -12.18
C LEU A 535 3.00 -34.59 -12.74
N GLY A 536 3.88 -35.06 -11.84
CA GLY A 536 5.16 -35.68 -12.19
C GLY A 536 6.33 -34.71 -12.39
N ALA A 537 6.09 -33.40 -12.47
CA ALA A 537 7.18 -32.41 -12.58
C ALA A 537 8.08 -32.38 -11.33
N THR A 538 7.49 -32.50 -10.12
CA THR A 538 8.23 -32.62 -8.86
C THR A 538 9.20 -33.81 -8.88
N GLU A 539 8.76 -34.96 -9.40
CA GLU A 539 9.58 -36.17 -9.47
C GLU A 539 10.78 -35.97 -10.41
N LYS A 540 10.60 -35.27 -11.54
CA LYS A 540 11.71 -34.95 -12.44
C LYS A 540 12.74 -34.03 -11.77
N VAL A 541 12.28 -32.99 -11.06
CA VAL A 541 13.20 -32.09 -10.35
C VAL A 541 13.96 -32.86 -9.26
N ALA A 542 13.25 -33.59 -8.40
CA ALA A 542 13.86 -34.29 -7.27
C ALA A 542 14.80 -35.42 -7.72
N SER A 543 14.34 -36.32 -8.58
CA SER A 543 15.08 -37.54 -8.93
C SER A 543 16.10 -37.35 -10.05
N ILE A 544 15.85 -36.46 -11.02
CA ILE A 544 16.74 -36.28 -12.19
C ILE A 544 17.69 -35.11 -11.96
N ASP A 545 17.15 -33.92 -11.71
CA ASP A 545 17.97 -32.69 -11.61
C ASP A 545 18.76 -32.63 -10.29
N TYR A 546 18.19 -33.16 -9.20
CA TYR A 546 18.80 -33.14 -7.87
C TYR A 546 19.23 -34.51 -7.32
N GLN A 547 18.85 -35.63 -7.94
CA GLN A 547 19.18 -36.99 -7.47
C GLN A 547 18.86 -37.21 -5.97
N GLU A 548 17.71 -36.72 -5.52
CA GLU A 548 17.27 -36.72 -4.11
C GLU A 548 18.23 -35.97 -3.16
N ALA A 549 19.04 -35.04 -3.67
CA ALA A 549 19.91 -34.22 -2.85
C ALA A 549 19.10 -33.34 -1.89
N CYS A 550 19.51 -33.37 -0.62
CA CYS A 550 18.98 -32.50 0.41
C CYS A 550 19.59 -31.10 0.29
N ILE A 551 18.82 -30.13 -0.22
CA ILE A 551 19.26 -28.73 -0.35
C ILE A 551 19.05 -27.95 0.97
N TRP A 552 17.92 -28.18 1.64
CA TRP A 552 17.54 -27.60 2.94
C TRP A 552 16.78 -28.62 3.79
N ARG A 553 16.92 -28.53 5.11
CA ARG A 553 16.19 -29.31 6.11
C ARG A 553 15.27 -28.41 6.95
N PRO A 554 14.20 -28.95 7.56
CA PRO A 554 13.32 -28.19 8.45
C PRO A 554 14.08 -27.40 9.53
N ARG A 555 15.03 -28.02 10.24
CA ARG A 555 15.90 -27.35 11.22
C ARG A 555 16.78 -26.20 10.68
N ASP A 556 17.02 -26.12 9.37
CA ASP A 556 17.80 -25.03 8.79
C ASP A 556 16.96 -23.73 8.72
N LEU A 557 15.63 -23.85 8.81
CA LEU A 557 14.69 -22.73 8.86
C LEU A 557 14.67 -22.13 10.27
N LYS A 558 15.40 -21.03 10.47
CA LYS A 558 15.56 -20.36 11.78
C LYS A 558 14.41 -19.40 12.12
N THR A 559 13.39 -19.33 11.28
CA THR A 559 12.13 -18.61 11.52
C THR A 559 10.99 -19.36 10.82
N VAL A 560 9.76 -19.04 11.19
CA VAL A 560 8.55 -19.65 10.62
C VAL A 560 8.52 -19.41 9.11
N VAL A 561 8.33 -20.47 8.32
CA VAL A 561 8.06 -20.37 6.88
C VAL A 561 6.73 -21.05 6.60
N ARG A 562 5.74 -20.28 6.17
CA ARG A 562 4.39 -20.83 5.97
C ARG A 562 4.19 -21.40 4.58
N ASN A 563 3.67 -22.63 4.56
CA ASN A 563 3.25 -23.33 3.36
C ASN A 563 2.07 -22.61 2.69
N THR A 564 2.12 -22.49 1.36
CA THR A 564 1.15 -21.73 0.56
C THR A 564 -0.22 -22.40 0.42
N TYR A 565 -0.32 -23.70 0.66
CA TYR A 565 -1.54 -24.50 0.52
C TYR A 565 -2.35 -24.54 1.82
N ASP A 566 -1.70 -24.88 2.94
CA ASP A 566 -2.40 -25.11 4.22
C ASP A 566 -2.05 -24.11 5.33
N GLY A 567 -1.04 -23.27 5.13
CA GLY A 567 -0.57 -22.31 6.13
C GLY A 567 0.28 -22.91 7.25
N SER A 568 0.65 -24.20 7.16
CA SER A 568 1.50 -24.88 8.15
C SER A 568 2.91 -24.32 8.16
N ASP A 569 3.57 -24.40 9.32
CA ASP A 569 4.96 -23.98 9.50
C ASP A 569 5.91 -25.09 9.04
N MET A 570 6.63 -24.84 7.94
CA MET A 570 7.59 -25.76 7.35
C MET A 570 8.82 -25.99 8.23
N SER A 571 9.13 -25.08 9.16
CA SER A 571 10.23 -25.26 10.14
C SER A 571 9.90 -26.32 11.20
N ALA A 572 8.61 -26.63 11.37
CA ALA A 572 8.12 -27.63 12.31
C ALA A 572 7.85 -29.00 11.65
N TYR A 573 8.19 -29.18 10.38
CA TYR A 573 8.07 -30.48 9.71
C TYR A 573 9.04 -31.50 10.30
N ALA A 574 8.72 -32.79 10.15
CA ALA A 574 9.61 -33.87 10.55
C ALA A 574 10.93 -33.79 9.76
N GLU A 575 12.06 -34.06 10.41
CA GLU A 575 13.40 -33.86 9.83
C GLU A 575 13.70 -34.68 8.57
N ASP A 576 12.98 -35.77 8.34
CA ASP A 576 13.03 -36.63 7.15
C ASP A 576 12.11 -36.13 6.01
N THR A 577 11.31 -35.09 6.25
CA THR A 577 10.46 -34.47 5.23
C THR A 577 11.32 -33.75 4.20
N SER A 578 11.19 -34.12 2.93
CA SER A 578 11.87 -33.44 1.83
C SER A 578 11.26 -32.05 1.57
N LEU A 579 11.94 -31.00 2.04
CA LEU A 579 11.56 -29.62 1.71
C LEU A 579 11.62 -29.36 0.20
N LEU A 580 12.56 -29.97 -0.51
CA LEU A 580 12.64 -29.88 -1.98
C LEU A 580 11.32 -30.31 -2.63
N ARG A 581 10.82 -31.51 -2.31
CA ARG A 581 9.56 -32.03 -2.85
C ARG A 581 8.38 -31.15 -2.43
N SER A 582 8.32 -30.76 -1.15
CA SER A 582 7.27 -29.86 -0.64
C SER A 582 7.20 -28.53 -1.40
N ILE A 583 8.35 -27.91 -1.69
CA ILE A 583 8.43 -26.63 -2.43
C ILE A 583 8.00 -26.85 -3.89
N CYS A 584 8.49 -27.90 -4.53
CA CYS A 584 8.09 -28.24 -5.89
C CYS A 584 6.58 -28.47 -5.99
N ASP A 585 5.97 -29.21 -5.06
CA ASP A 585 4.53 -29.44 -5.04
C ASP A 585 3.75 -28.15 -4.78
N GLN A 586 4.23 -27.28 -3.87
CA GLN A 586 3.65 -25.95 -3.64
C GLN A 586 3.63 -25.04 -4.88
N ILE A 587 4.55 -25.26 -5.83
CA ILE A 587 4.65 -24.47 -7.07
C ILE A 587 3.95 -25.17 -8.24
N PHE A 588 4.14 -26.48 -8.40
CA PHE A 588 3.62 -27.22 -9.55
C PHE A 588 2.15 -27.59 -9.41
N THR A 589 1.75 -28.22 -8.31
CA THR A 589 0.50 -28.99 -8.25
C THR A 589 -0.48 -28.49 -7.19
N HIS A 590 0.00 -28.09 -6.02
CA HIS A 590 -0.85 -27.61 -4.94
C HIS A 590 -1.43 -26.24 -5.24
N HIS A 591 -2.69 -26.07 -4.86
CA HIS A 591 -3.38 -24.78 -4.92
C HIS A 591 -2.74 -23.78 -3.96
N ILE A 592 -2.91 -22.48 -4.22
CA ILE A 592 -2.54 -21.43 -3.28
C ILE A 592 -3.77 -21.02 -2.49
N HIS A 593 -3.71 -21.07 -1.17
CA HIS A 593 -4.70 -20.47 -0.29
C HIS A 593 -4.05 -19.29 0.45
N TRP A 594 -3.94 -18.15 -0.24
CA TRP A 594 -3.15 -17.01 0.23
C TRP A 594 -3.65 -16.43 1.56
N THR A 595 -4.96 -16.47 1.80
CA THR A 595 -5.54 -16.04 3.09
C THR A 595 -5.11 -16.93 4.26
N LYS A 596 -4.83 -18.22 4.03
CA LYS A 596 -4.30 -19.14 5.07
C LYS A 596 -2.81 -18.88 5.30
N ALA A 597 -2.03 -18.80 4.22
CA ALA A 597 -0.59 -18.52 4.29
C ALA A 597 -0.32 -17.19 5.02
N CYS A 598 -1.14 -16.17 4.76
CA CYS A 598 -1.07 -14.85 5.37
C CYS A 598 -1.97 -14.67 6.61
N ASP A 599 -2.46 -15.74 7.25
CA ASP A 599 -3.22 -15.61 8.50
C ASP A 599 -2.28 -15.30 9.69
N VAL A 600 -1.68 -14.13 9.67
CA VAL A 600 -0.58 -13.75 10.56
C VAL A 600 -1.02 -13.72 12.03
N PRO A 601 -0.11 -13.91 13.00
CA PRO A 601 -0.44 -13.81 14.42
C PRO A 601 -1.04 -12.44 14.79
N PRO A 602 -1.89 -12.34 15.85
CA PRO A 602 -2.41 -11.05 16.32
C PRO A 602 -1.33 -10.03 16.75
N SER A 603 -0.12 -10.50 17.07
CA SER A 603 1.03 -9.65 17.40
C SER A 603 1.69 -9.00 16.17
N THR A 604 1.33 -9.42 14.96
CA THR A 604 1.84 -8.83 13.72
C THR A 604 1.26 -7.44 13.55
N THR A 605 2.14 -6.46 13.37
CA THR A 605 1.77 -5.06 13.15
C THR A 605 2.13 -4.61 11.74
N HIS A 606 3.10 -5.26 11.11
CA HIS A 606 3.57 -4.95 9.76
C HIS A 606 3.77 -6.21 8.93
N CYS A 607 3.37 -6.17 7.66
CA CYS A 607 3.82 -7.09 6.63
C CYS A 607 4.74 -6.34 5.66
N VAL A 608 5.91 -6.90 5.36
CA VAL A 608 6.89 -6.28 4.47
C VAL A 608 6.98 -7.09 3.18
N ASP A 609 6.65 -6.44 2.07
CA ASP A 609 6.65 -7.02 0.72
C ASP A 609 8.00 -6.77 0.01
N PHE A 610 8.73 -7.86 -0.18
CA PHE A 610 9.98 -7.91 -0.95
C PHE A 610 9.77 -8.46 -2.37
N GLY A 611 8.52 -8.67 -2.77
CA GLY A 611 8.12 -9.09 -4.12
C GLY A 611 8.36 -8.02 -5.18
N THR A 612 8.27 -8.46 -6.44
CA THR A 612 8.32 -7.59 -7.61
C THR A 612 6.94 -7.01 -7.93
N GLY A 613 6.90 -5.92 -8.71
CA GLY A 613 5.66 -5.34 -9.26
C GLY A 613 5.10 -4.14 -8.49
N GLY A 614 5.76 -3.71 -7.41
CA GLY A 614 5.36 -2.54 -6.62
C GLY A 614 3.88 -2.56 -6.22
N LEU A 615 3.11 -1.56 -6.67
CA LEU A 615 1.66 -1.47 -6.42
C LEU A 615 0.84 -2.65 -6.97
N SER A 616 1.33 -3.28 -8.03
CA SER A 616 0.70 -4.46 -8.65
C SER A 616 1.25 -5.79 -8.09
N GLY A 617 2.17 -5.72 -7.12
CA GLY A 617 2.76 -6.86 -6.45
C GLY A 617 1.85 -7.48 -5.39
N ILE A 618 2.39 -8.47 -4.67
CA ILE A 618 1.63 -9.25 -3.68
C ILE A 618 1.24 -8.43 -2.44
N GLY A 619 1.96 -7.34 -2.14
CA GLY A 619 1.64 -6.43 -1.05
C GLY A 619 0.25 -5.82 -1.17
N GLY A 620 -0.15 -5.37 -2.36
CA GLY A 620 -1.48 -4.80 -2.59
C GLY A 620 -2.62 -5.82 -2.38
N LEU A 621 -2.41 -7.07 -2.81
CA LEU A 621 -3.35 -8.16 -2.55
C LEU A 621 -3.45 -8.47 -1.06
N THR A 622 -2.30 -8.57 -0.39
CA THR A 622 -2.21 -8.91 1.04
C THR A 622 -2.81 -7.81 1.91
N LEU A 623 -2.63 -6.54 1.53
CA LEU A 623 -3.25 -5.40 2.20
C LEU A 623 -4.77 -5.53 2.25
N ARG A 624 -5.41 -5.90 1.13
CA ARG A 624 -6.87 -6.10 1.08
C ARG A 624 -7.33 -7.24 1.99
N ASN A 625 -6.57 -8.33 2.07
CA ASN A 625 -6.90 -9.46 2.93
C ASN A 625 -6.72 -9.17 4.43
N LEU A 626 -5.77 -8.29 4.77
CA LEU A 626 -5.47 -7.91 6.16
C LEU A 626 -6.18 -6.63 6.60
N GLU A 627 -7.00 -6.03 5.74
CA GLU A 627 -7.72 -4.80 6.03
C GLU A 627 -8.56 -4.96 7.30
N GLY A 628 -8.46 -3.99 8.21
CA GLY A 628 -9.16 -4.02 9.49
C GLY A 628 -8.50 -4.84 10.59
N ARG A 629 -7.42 -5.58 10.32
CA ARG A 629 -6.66 -6.31 11.35
C ARG A 629 -5.64 -5.46 12.12
N GLY A 630 -5.44 -4.19 11.73
CA GLY A 630 -4.39 -3.34 12.28
C GLY A 630 -2.99 -3.70 11.79
N VAL A 631 -2.87 -4.37 10.63
CA VAL A 631 -1.60 -4.74 10.01
C VAL A 631 -1.30 -3.78 8.86
N ARG A 632 -0.16 -3.09 8.95
CA ARG A 632 0.32 -2.22 7.88
C ARG A 632 1.13 -3.00 6.85
N VAL A 633 0.87 -2.81 5.55
CA VAL A 633 1.69 -3.43 4.49
C VAL A 633 2.68 -2.40 3.95
N VAL A 634 3.97 -2.73 3.99
CA VAL A 634 5.08 -1.90 3.49
C VAL A 634 5.69 -2.57 2.27
N THR A 635 5.56 -1.97 1.10
CA THR A 635 6.19 -2.45 -0.15
C THR A 635 7.53 -1.77 -0.35
N VAL A 636 8.60 -2.56 -0.47
CA VAL A 636 10.00 -2.07 -0.44
C VAL A 636 10.60 -1.85 -1.84
N SER A 637 9.81 -2.04 -2.92
CA SER A 637 10.27 -1.84 -4.30
C SER A 637 10.76 -0.40 -4.50
N GLY A 638 12.00 -0.16 -4.96
CA GLY A 638 12.62 1.19 -5.05
C GLY A 638 11.75 2.31 -5.67
N ARG A 639 10.79 1.93 -6.54
CA ARG A 639 9.81 2.78 -7.23
C ARG A 639 8.59 3.21 -6.40
N HIS A 640 8.28 2.51 -5.33
CA HIS A 640 7.05 2.74 -4.59
C HIS A 640 7.19 3.93 -3.64
N ARG A 641 6.20 4.84 -3.64
CA ARG A 641 6.23 6.09 -2.86
C ARG A 641 6.40 5.89 -1.36
N TYR A 642 6.00 4.73 -0.84
CA TYR A 642 6.10 4.38 0.58
C TYR A 642 7.28 3.44 0.89
N SER A 643 8.13 3.12 -0.08
CA SER A 643 9.34 2.31 0.16
C SER A 643 10.30 2.90 1.19
N PRO A 644 10.44 4.23 1.33
CA PRO A 644 11.24 4.81 2.42
C PRO A 644 10.76 4.45 3.82
N GLU A 645 9.51 4.02 4.00
CA GLU A 645 8.95 3.77 5.33
C GLU A 645 9.66 2.65 6.09
N LEU A 646 10.18 1.62 5.40
CA LEU A 646 10.98 0.58 6.04
C LEU A 646 12.25 1.16 6.70
N TYR A 647 12.80 2.23 6.11
CA TYR A 647 14.07 2.82 6.49
C TYR A 647 13.93 3.98 7.50
N ASP A 648 12.70 4.42 7.79
CA ASP A 648 12.45 5.56 8.67
C ASP A 648 12.99 5.30 10.10
N VAL A 649 13.83 6.22 10.56
CA VAL A 649 14.46 6.18 11.89
C VAL A 649 13.70 6.99 12.94
N ALA A 650 12.73 7.81 12.52
CA ALA A 650 12.02 8.76 13.38
C ALA A 650 10.62 8.26 13.77
N ALA A 651 9.90 7.68 12.81
CA ALA A 651 8.49 7.35 12.95
C ALA A 651 8.16 5.97 12.38
N VAL A 652 7.14 5.34 12.95
CA VAL A 652 6.54 4.09 12.44
C VAL A 652 5.05 4.33 12.31
N GLN A 653 4.53 4.21 11.09
CA GLN A 653 3.10 4.32 10.83
C GLN A 653 2.41 3.02 11.25
N ARG A 654 1.19 3.10 11.79
CA ARG A 654 0.44 1.92 12.25
C ARG A 654 -1.00 2.00 11.79
N GLU A 655 -1.53 0.84 11.42
CA GLU A 655 -2.95 0.68 11.16
C GLU A 655 -3.69 0.40 12.47
N ARG A 656 -4.92 0.91 12.56
CA ARG A 656 -5.81 0.64 13.69
C ARG A 656 -6.72 -0.55 13.35
N PRO A 657 -6.84 -1.57 14.22
CA PRO A 657 -7.79 -2.64 13.99
C PRO A 657 -9.22 -2.11 14.08
N TRP A 658 -10.11 -2.58 13.20
CA TRP A 658 -11.50 -2.09 13.16
C TRP A 658 -12.31 -2.44 14.40
N SER A 659 -11.93 -3.52 15.10
CA SER A 659 -12.51 -3.87 16.41
C SER A 659 -12.36 -2.76 17.45
N ASP A 660 -11.40 -1.85 17.30
CA ASP A 660 -11.25 -0.71 18.22
C ASP A 660 -12.38 0.33 18.11
N PHE A 661 -13.20 0.26 17.06
CA PHE A 661 -14.40 1.09 16.90
C PHE A 661 -15.62 0.50 17.61
N ALA A 662 -15.53 -0.73 18.13
CA ALA A 662 -16.60 -1.32 18.93
C ALA A 662 -16.88 -0.45 20.17
N PRO A 663 -18.16 -0.34 20.59
CA PRO A 663 -18.55 0.52 21.68
C PRO A 663 -17.86 0.12 22.99
N LYS A 664 -17.41 1.11 23.73
CA LYS A 664 -16.88 0.95 25.10
C LYS A 664 -17.87 1.53 26.10
N LEU A 665 -17.71 1.20 27.38
CA LEU A 665 -18.45 1.85 28.45
C LEU A 665 -17.59 2.94 29.09
N VAL A 666 -18.15 4.12 29.25
CA VAL A 666 -17.53 5.24 29.97
C VAL A 666 -18.47 5.73 31.07
N LYS A 667 -17.92 6.05 32.24
CA LYS A 667 -18.66 6.66 33.34
C LYS A 667 -18.52 8.17 33.26
N THR A 668 -19.64 8.87 33.12
CA THR A 668 -19.72 10.33 33.14
C THR A 668 -20.45 10.79 34.41
N PRO A 669 -20.47 12.10 34.72
CA PRO A 669 -21.34 12.63 35.79
C PRO A 669 -22.82 12.28 35.59
N ASN A 670 -23.24 12.03 34.34
CA ASN A 670 -24.62 11.69 33.96
C ASN A 670 -24.87 10.16 33.94
N GLY A 671 -23.93 9.36 34.44
CA GLY A 671 -24.05 7.90 34.53
C GLY A 671 -23.19 7.13 33.52
N LEU A 672 -23.54 5.87 33.31
CA LEU A 672 -22.83 4.98 32.39
C LEU A 672 -23.31 5.22 30.95
N GLN A 673 -22.39 5.42 30.02
CA GLN A 673 -22.69 5.71 28.62
C GLN A 673 -21.86 4.87 27.66
N LEU A 674 -22.39 4.65 26.45
CA LEU A 674 -21.66 4.03 25.35
C LEU A 674 -20.73 5.08 24.71
N ASP A 675 -19.45 4.76 24.67
CA ASP A 675 -18.41 5.55 24.04
C ASP A 675 -18.15 5.04 22.62
N THR A 676 -18.51 5.88 21.66
CA THR A 676 -18.41 5.65 20.21
C THR A 676 -18.01 6.97 19.54
N PRO A 677 -17.48 6.96 18.30
CA PRO A 677 -17.28 8.19 17.55
C PRO A 677 -18.55 9.06 17.47
N LEU A 678 -19.73 8.47 17.27
CA LEU A 678 -20.99 9.22 17.21
C LEU A 678 -21.33 9.86 18.55
N SER A 679 -21.24 9.13 19.67
CA SER A 679 -21.59 9.69 20.98
C SER A 679 -20.66 10.82 21.41
N ARG A 680 -19.40 10.81 20.97
CA ARG A 680 -18.47 11.93 21.13
C ARG A 680 -18.85 13.16 20.29
N ILE A 681 -19.29 12.98 19.04
CA ILE A 681 -19.75 14.07 18.17
C ILE A 681 -21.03 14.70 18.73
N LEU A 682 -21.99 13.87 19.14
CA LEU A 682 -23.31 14.33 19.60
C LEU A 682 -23.32 14.80 21.05
N GLY A 683 -22.45 14.24 21.90
CA GLY A 683 -22.53 14.36 23.36
C GLY A 683 -23.75 13.64 23.96
N ARG A 684 -24.29 12.64 23.24
CA ARG A 684 -25.51 11.88 23.56
C ARG A 684 -25.31 10.39 23.27
N PRO A 685 -26.17 9.49 23.77
CA PRO A 685 -26.12 8.07 23.38
C PRO A 685 -26.11 7.88 21.86
N PRO A 686 -25.47 6.82 21.33
CA PRO A 686 -25.29 6.61 19.90
C PRO A 686 -26.55 6.07 19.18
N ILE A 687 -27.70 6.64 19.53
CA ILE A 687 -29.01 6.32 18.99
C ILE A 687 -29.63 7.62 18.49
N THR A 688 -29.98 7.66 17.21
CA THR A 688 -30.56 8.83 16.56
C THR A 688 -31.92 8.51 15.95
N VAL A 689 -32.86 9.46 16.04
CA VAL A 689 -34.12 9.41 15.31
C VAL A 689 -34.00 10.26 14.04
N GLY A 690 -34.19 9.63 12.88
CA GLY A 690 -34.04 10.28 11.59
C GLY A 690 -35.16 11.27 11.27
N GLY A 691 -34.85 12.28 10.46
CA GLY A 691 -35.81 13.26 9.96
C GLY A 691 -36.84 12.62 9.04
N MET A 692 -38.09 12.56 9.49
CA MET A 692 -39.22 11.98 8.76
C MET A 692 -40.32 13.03 8.59
N THR A 693 -40.59 13.45 7.36
CA THR A 693 -41.50 14.56 7.06
C THR A 693 -42.86 14.49 7.77
N PRO A 694 -43.59 13.37 7.84
CA PRO A 694 -44.86 13.35 8.57
C PRO A 694 -44.70 13.24 10.09
N THR A 695 -43.64 12.59 10.58
CA THR A 695 -43.52 12.20 12.00
C THR A 695 -42.73 13.21 12.81
N THR A 696 -41.55 13.65 12.32
CA THR A 696 -40.64 14.54 13.05
C THR A 696 -40.70 15.98 12.56
N VAL A 697 -41.78 16.40 11.87
CA VAL A 697 -42.04 17.82 11.57
C VAL A 697 -42.70 18.55 12.73
N GLN A 698 -43.42 17.83 13.59
CA GLN A 698 -44.12 18.39 14.73
C GLN A 698 -43.23 18.44 15.98
N ALA A 699 -43.58 19.33 16.91
CA ALA A 699 -42.77 19.56 18.10
C ALA A 699 -42.80 18.38 19.08
N GLY A 700 -43.94 17.69 19.25
CA GLY A 700 -44.14 16.70 20.32
C GLY A 700 -43.07 15.61 20.40
N ILE A 701 -42.90 14.82 19.33
CA ILE A 701 -41.90 13.74 19.33
C ILE A 701 -40.45 14.27 19.38
N ASN A 702 -40.19 15.44 18.77
CA ASN A 702 -38.88 16.09 18.80
C ASN A 702 -38.51 16.52 20.22
N ALA A 703 -39.40 17.23 20.91
CA ALA A 703 -39.21 17.66 22.29
C ALA A 703 -39.05 16.44 23.23
N ALA A 704 -39.95 15.45 23.13
CA ALA A 704 -39.90 14.26 23.98
C ALA A 704 -38.60 13.46 23.81
N THR A 705 -38.17 13.24 22.57
CA THR A 705 -36.94 12.50 22.28
C THR A 705 -35.70 13.26 22.74
N ALA A 706 -35.67 14.58 22.50
CA ALA A 706 -34.55 15.42 22.90
C ALA A 706 -34.45 15.55 24.44
N GLN A 707 -35.59 15.68 25.12
CA GLN A 707 -35.70 15.69 26.59
C GLN A 707 -35.30 14.34 27.21
N ALA A 708 -35.60 13.22 26.53
CA ALA A 708 -35.12 11.90 26.92
C ALA A 708 -33.60 11.70 26.73
N GLY A 709 -32.89 12.71 26.20
CA GLY A 709 -31.43 12.69 26.03
C GLY A 709 -30.95 12.06 24.73
N TYR A 710 -31.84 11.71 23.80
CA TYR A 710 -31.49 11.14 22.50
C TYR A 710 -31.37 12.22 21.43
N HIS A 711 -30.65 11.91 20.34
CA HIS A 711 -30.59 12.79 19.18
C HIS A 711 -31.79 12.55 18.27
N ILE A 712 -32.38 13.63 17.74
CA ILE A 712 -33.48 13.60 16.80
C ILE A 712 -33.35 14.74 15.80
N GLU A 713 -33.71 14.47 14.56
CA GLU A 713 -33.71 15.44 13.48
C GLU A 713 -35.12 16.00 13.23
N LEU A 714 -35.28 17.32 13.37
CA LEU A 714 -36.48 18.05 12.96
C LEU A 714 -36.61 17.98 11.44
N ALA A 715 -37.71 17.45 10.91
CA ALA A 715 -37.91 17.36 9.48
C ALA A 715 -38.24 18.73 8.87
N GLY A 716 -37.35 19.24 8.03
CA GLY A 716 -37.52 20.51 7.32
C GLY A 716 -38.62 20.48 6.25
N GLY A 717 -39.04 19.30 5.76
CA GLY A 717 -39.96 19.19 4.62
C GLY A 717 -41.31 19.93 4.77
N GLY A 718 -41.78 20.17 6.01
CA GLY A 718 -43.01 20.93 6.30
C GLY A 718 -42.80 22.40 6.68
N HIS A 719 -41.58 22.93 6.59
CA HIS A 719 -41.23 24.31 6.97
C HIS A 719 -40.85 25.12 5.72
N TYR A 720 -41.84 25.76 5.11
CA TYR A 720 -41.70 26.36 3.78
C TYR A 720 -41.05 27.75 3.74
N ASN A 721 -40.95 28.41 4.89
CA ASN A 721 -40.39 29.76 5.04
C ASN A 721 -39.72 29.94 6.41
N ALA A 722 -38.96 31.03 6.54
CA ALA A 722 -38.21 31.35 7.76
C ALA A 722 -39.11 31.44 9.01
N LYS A 723 -40.28 32.09 8.89
CA LYS A 723 -41.21 32.25 10.00
C LYS A 723 -41.65 30.90 10.57
N MET A 724 -42.06 29.97 9.72
CA MET A 724 -42.50 28.64 10.15
C MET A 724 -41.38 27.87 10.86
N LEU A 725 -40.13 28.01 10.39
CA LEU A 725 -38.98 27.36 11.01
C LEU A 725 -38.69 27.95 12.40
N ARG A 726 -38.68 29.29 12.52
CA ARG A 726 -38.52 29.99 13.81
C ARG A 726 -39.61 29.62 14.80
N ASP A 727 -40.87 29.79 14.41
CA ASP A 727 -42.03 29.45 15.25
C ASP A 727 -41.95 28.01 15.77
N LYS A 728 -41.44 27.08 14.95
CA LYS A 728 -41.26 25.67 15.35
C LYS A 728 -40.19 25.52 16.41
N ILE A 729 -39.05 26.19 16.28
CA ILE A 729 -37.98 26.13 17.26
C ILE A 729 -38.41 26.82 18.56
N ASP A 730 -39.12 27.95 18.50
CA ASP A 730 -39.68 28.61 19.69
C ASP A 730 -40.59 27.63 20.46
N THR A 731 -41.49 26.95 19.75
CA THR A 731 -42.38 25.93 20.33
C THR A 731 -41.60 24.77 20.96
N LEU A 732 -40.48 24.37 20.36
CA LEU A 732 -39.64 23.29 20.88
C LEU A 732 -38.87 23.71 22.13
N GLN A 733 -38.36 24.94 22.16
CA GLN A 733 -37.65 25.50 23.31
C GLN A 733 -38.54 25.57 24.54
N ASP A 734 -39.82 25.90 24.37
CA ASP A 734 -40.79 25.94 25.47
C ASP A 734 -41.10 24.54 26.07
N GLN A 735 -40.68 23.46 25.42
CA GLN A 735 -40.99 22.08 25.80
C GLN A 735 -39.78 21.27 26.27
N VAL A 736 -38.57 21.83 26.24
CA VAL A 736 -37.34 21.14 26.65
C VAL A 736 -36.53 21.96 27.64
N ASP A 737 -35.69 21.29 28.43
CA ASP A 737 -34.80 21.97 29.35
C ASP A 737 -33.73 22.83 28.62
N PRO A 738 -33.28 23.94 29.24
CA PRO A 738 -32.18 24.74 28.70
C PRO A 738 -30.92 23.90 28.43
N GLY A 739 -30.31 24.12 27.27
CA GLY A 739 -29.11 23.40 26.83
C GLY A 739 -29.37 22.22 25.88
N VAL A 740 -30.62 21.85 25.65
CA VAL A 740 -31.00 20.86 24.63
C VAL A 740 -30.83 21.46 23.23
N GLY A 741 -29.87 20.92 22.48
CA GLY A 741 -29.61 21.30 21.09
C GLY A 741 -30.51 20.59 20.08
N PHE A 742 -30.88 21.28 18.99
CA PHE A 742 -31.68 20.75 17.88
C PHE A 742 -30.87 20.59 16.57
N THR A 743 -31.30 19.65 15.74
CA THR A 743 -30.73 19.38 14.40
C THR A 743 -31.84 19.45 13.36
N LEU A 744 -31.62 20.17 12.26
CA LEU A 744 -32.57 20.26 11.14
C LEU A 744 -32.19 19.28 10.03
N ASN A 745 -33.15 18.48 9.55
CA ASN A 745 -33.02 17.68 8.34
C ASN A 745 -33.64 18.41 7.15
N SER A 746 -32.80 18.88 6.23
CA SER A 746 -33.21 19.56 5.00
C SER A 746 -32.95 18.69 3.78
N LEU A 747 -33.88 18.73 2.81
CA LEU A 747 -33.81 17.93 1.58
C LEU A 747 -33.03 18.70 0.52
N TYR A 748 -31.84 18.21 0.15
CA TYR A 748 -30.98 18.85 -0.83
C TYR A 748 -31.59 18.84 -2.23
N ILE A 749 -32.35 17.81 -2.61
CA ILE A 749 -33.09 17.80 -3.88
C ILE A 749 -34.12 18.95 -3.99
N ASN A 750 -34.65 19.44 -2.86
CA ASN A 750 -35.60 20.57 -2.85
C ASN A 750 -34.86 21.90 -2.64
N GLN A 751 -34.19 22.37 -3.69
CA GLN A 751 -33.38 23.60 -3.65
C GLN A 751 -34.15 24.84 -3.20
N ARG A 752 -35.46 24.91 -3.48
CA ARG A 752 -36.32 26.03 -3.04
C ARG A 752 -36.42 26.10 -1.52
N GLN A 753 -36.69 24.97 -0.86
CA GLN A 753 -36.73 24.92 0.61
C GLN A 753 -35.33 25.04 1.20
N PHE A 754 -34.35 24.34 0.63
CA PHE A 754 -32.97 24.33 1.12
C PHE A 754 -32.35 25.74 1.16
N SER A 755 -32.57 26.55 0.11
CA SER A 755 -32.07 27.93 0.00
C SER A 755 -32.67 28.89 1.03
N VAL A 756 -33.78 28.53 1.67
CA VAL A 756 -34.36 29.28 2.80
C VAL A 756 -33.87 28.71 4.12
N GLN A 757 -33.97 27.39 4.28
CA GLN A 757 -33.70 26.71 5.55
C GLN A 757 -32.24 26.80 6.00
N TYR A 758 -31.29 26.62 5.07
CA TYR A 758 -29.87 26.61 5.44
C TYR A 758 -29.39 27.98 5.94
N PRO A 759 -29.57 29.10 5.20
CA PRO A 759 -29.17 30.42 5.72
C PRO A 759 -29.91 30.83 6.99
N GLU A 760 -31.20 30.49 7.08
CA GLU A 760 -32.03 30.81 8.26
C GLU A 760 -31.51 30.09 9.51
N TRP A 761 -31.15 28.80 9.38
CA TRP A 761 -30.60 28.02 10.48
C TRP A 761 -29.28 28.60 11.01
N LEU A 762 -28.42 29.10 10.12
CA LEU A 762 -27.19 29.79 10.50
C LEU A 762 -27.48 31.12 11.22
N ALA A 763 -28.45 31.90 10.73
CA ALA A 763 -28.84 33.17 11.32
C ALA A 763 -29.40 32.96 12.75
N MET A 764 -30.36 32.05 12.90
CA MET A 764 -30.92 31.68 14.20
C MET A 764 -29.83 31.22 15.17
N ARG A 765 -28.84 30.43 14.71
CA ARG A 765 -27.74 30.03 15.59
C ARG A 765 -26.92 31.23 16.09
N ARG A 766 -26.62 32.20 15.22
CA ARG A 766 -25.90 33.44 15.58
C ARG A 766 -26.72 34.32 16.53
N GLU A 767 -28.04 34.25 16.44
CA GLU A 767 -28.98 34.96 17.34
C GLU A 767 -29.12 34.29 18.72
N GLY A 768 -28.52 33.12 18.93
CA GLY A 768 -28.50 32.44 20.23
C GLY A 768 -29.47 31.27 20.35
N TYR A 769 -30.14 30.85 19.27
CA TYR A 769 -30.99 29.66 19.30
C TYR A 769 -30.16 28.39 19.58
N PRO A 770 -30.72 27.39 20.28
CA PRO A 770 -30.02 26.18 20.69
C PRO A 770 -29.93 25.16 19.54
N LEU A 771 -29.23 25.54 18.47
CA LEU A 771 -29.05 24.71 17.28
C LEU A 771 -27.68 24.04 17.34
N GLN A 772 -27.63 22.72 17.16
CA GLN A 772 -26.41 21.92 17.33
C GLN A 772 -25.89 21.33 16.03
N GLY A 773 -26.79 20.94 15.12
CA GLY A 773 -26.42 20.23 13.90
C GLY A 773 -27.29 20.58 12.69
N PHE A 774 -26.87 20.09 11.54
CA PHE A 774 -27.61 20.18 10.29
C PHE A 774 -27.50 18.85 9.53
N THR A 775 -28.58 18.40 8.89
CA THR A 775 -28.60 17.18 8.10
C THR A 775 -28.94 17.52 6.66
N CYS A 776 -28.04 17.14 5.75
CA CYS A 776 -28.21 17.22 4.30
C CYS A 776 -28.68 15.85 3.79
N ALA A 777 -29.98 15.74 3.47
CA ALA A 777 -30.63 14.50 3.06
C ALA A 777 -31.08 14.54 1.60
N ALA A 778 -31.34 13.38 1.00
CA ALA A 778 -31.81 13.25 -0.38
C ALA A 778 -30.91 13.99 -1.39
N GLY A 779 -29.60 13.71 -1.33
CA GLY A 779 -28.57 14.28 -2.20
C GLY A 779 -27.29 14.61 -1.45
N ILE A 780 -26.13 14.35 -2.06
CA ILE A 780 -24.82 14.70 -1.51
C ILE A 780 -24.23 15.87 -2.32
N PRO A 781 -23.93 17.02 -1.70
CA PRO A 781 -23.30 18.14 -2.39
C PRO A 781 -21.90 17.78 -2.91
N SER A 782 -21.41 18.49 -3.94
CA SER A 782 -20.01 18.35 -4.36
C SER A 782 -19.05 18.63 -3.20
N PRO A 783 -17.83 18.05 -3.17
CA PRO A 783 -16.87 18.30 -2.09
C PRO A 783 -16.60 19.79 -1.84
N GLU A 784 -16.59 20.60 -2.89
CA GLU A 784 -16.37 22.04 -2.86
C GLU A 784 -17.56 22.75 -2.19
N LYS A 785 -18.79 22.40 -2.61
CA LYS A 785 -19.99 22.99 -2.01
C LYS A 785 -20.19 22.55 -0.56
N ALA A 786 -19.86 21.29 -0.25
CA ALA A 786 -19.88 20.77 1.10
C ALA A 786 -18.90 21.51 2.02
N LYS A 787 -17.69 21.83 1.52
CA LYS A 787 -16.70 22.62 2.24
C LYS A 787 -17.25 24.01 2.60
N GLU A 788 -17.79 24.74 1.62
CA GLU A 788 -18.43 26.05 1.86
C GLU A 788 -19.55 25.95 2.91
N MET A 789 -20.37 24.90 2.83
CA MET A 789 -21.42 24.66 3.82
C MET A 789 -20.86 24.39 5.22
N ILE A 790 -19.84 23.56 5.33
CA ILE A 790 -19.20 23.23 6.61
C ILE A 790 -18.54 24.45 7.23
N GLU A 791 -17.86 25.28 6.45
CA GLU A 791 -17.28 26.54 6.91
C GLU A 791 -18.36 27.49 7.45
N GLY A 792 -19.50 27.59 6.75
CA GLY A 792 -20.65 28.38 7.20
C GLY A 792 -21.26 27.87 8.52
N LEU A 793 -21.43 26.54 8.65
CA LEU A 793 -21.91 25.90 9.88
C LEU A 793 -20.96 26.11 11.05
N GLN A 794 -19.66 25.94 10.81
CA GLN A 794 -18.61 26.14 11.80
C GLN A 794 -18.55 27.59 12.26
N ALA A 795 -18.60 28.56 11.32
CA ALA A 795 -18.59 29.99 11.63
C ALA A 795 -19.84 30.43 12.42
N ALA A 796 -20.98 29.78 12.21
CA ALA A 796 -22.18 29.99 13.03
C ALA A 796 -22.11 29.28 14.39
N GLY A 797 -21.18 28.33 14.61
CA GLY A 797 -21.02 27.61 15.86
C GLY A 797 -21.89 26.36 15.98
N LEU A 798 -22.26 25.73 14.86
CA LEU A 798 -22.78 24.36 14.83
C LEU A 798 -21.64 23.35 14.95
N ARG A 799 -21.94 22.16 15.48
CA ARG A 799 -20.93 21.17 15.86
C ARG A 799 -20.76 20.03 14.86
N HIS A 800 -21.79 19.74 14.07
CA HIS A 800 -21.77 18.62 13.15
C HIS A 800 -22.70 18.79 11.94
N ILE A 801 -22.41 18.02 10.91
CA ILE A 801 -23.28 17.82 9.75
C ILE A 801 -23.52 16.32 9.52
N THR A 802 -24.74 15.95 9.18
CA THR A 802 -25.09 14.59 8.76
C THR A 802 -25.35 14.54 7.26
N PHE A 803 -24.78 13.55 6.57
CA PHE A 803 -25.07 13.22 5.18
C PHE A 803 -25.75 11.85 5.11
N LYS A 804 -26.76 11.72 4.23
CA LYS A 804 -27.49 10.47 4.00
C LYS A 804 -27.25 9.95 2.57
N PRO A 805 -26.11 9.27 2.30
CA PRO A 805 -25.84 8.70 1.00
C PRO A 805 -26.73 7.48 0.75
N GLY A 806 -27.26 7.36 -0.47
CA GLY A 806 -28.07 6.21 -0.91
C GLY A 806 -27.35 5.24 -1.85
N SER A 807 -26.06 5.46 -2.12
CA SER A 807 -25.25 4.66 -3.05
C SER A 807 -23.78 4.58 -2.60
N VAL A 808 -23.03 3.62 -3.16
CA VAL A 808 -21.58 3.48 -2.95
C VAL A 808 -20.83 4.76 -3.31
N ASP A 809 -21.18 5.41 -4.42
CA ASP A 809 -20.53 6.66 -4.84
C ASP A 809 -20.88 7.82 -3.92
N GLY A 810 -22.11 7.87 -3.39
CA GLY A 810 -22.48 8.82 -2.34
C GLY A 810 -21.64 8.63 -1.07
N ILE A 811 -21.39 7.39 -0.65
CA ILE A 811 -20.50 7.09 0.49
C ILE A 811 -19.07 7.59 0.21
N ARG A 812 -18.53 7.30 -0.97
CA ARG A 812 -17.19 7.75 -1.39
C ARG A 812 -17.08 9.27 -1.38
N GLN A 813 -18.13 9.95 -1.86
CA GLN A 813 -18.20 11.41 -1.85
C GLN A 813 -18.20 11.99 -0.44
N VAL A 814 -18.95 11.39 0.50
CA VAL A 814 -18.90 11.78 1.92
C VAL A 814 -17.51 11.57 2.53
N CYS A 815 -16.82 10.48 2.18
CA CYS A 815 -15.42 10.28 2.61
C CYS A 815 -14.50 11.39 2.08
N THR A 816 -14.62 11.76 0.80
CA THR A 816 -13.87 12.89 0.22
C THR A 816 -14.20 14.21 0.91
N ILE A 817 -15.46 14.44 1.29
CA ILE A 817 -15.86 15.61 2.08
C ILE A 817 -15.17 15.58 3.45
N ALA A 818 -15.14 14.44 4.13
CA ALA A 818 -14.47 14.30 5.43
C ALA A 818 -12.96 14.54 5.36
N GLU A 819 -12.30 14.05 4.31
CA GLU A 819 -10.89 14.29 4.02
C GLU A 819 -10.57 15.77 3.91
N LYS A 820 -11.41 16.55 3.22
CA LYS A 820 -11.24 18.00 3.03
C LYS A 820 -11.60 18.83 4.27
N ASN A 821 -12.24 18.25 5.29
CA ASN A 821 -12.74 18.97 6.47
C ASN A 821 -12.37 18.24 7.78
N PRO A 822 -11.07 17.96 8.04
CA PRO A 822 -10.61 16.98 9.03
C PRO A 822 -10.94 17.33 10.49
N THR A 823 -11.34 18.55 10.79
CA THR A 823 -11.60 19.04 12.16
C THR A 823 -13.09 19.19 12.49
N PHE A 824 -13.99 19.01 11.52
CA PHE A 824 -15.44 19.17 11.72
C PHE A 824 -16.12 17.81 11.86
N GLY A 825 -17.10 17.70 12.77
CA GLY A 825 -17.83 16.45 12.99
C GLY A 825 -18.77 16.12 11.84
N ILE A 826 -18.53 14.99 11.17
CA ILE A 826 -19.37 14.52 10.06
C ILE A 826 -20.00 13.18 10.42
N ILE A 827 -21.29 13.05 10.17
CA ILE A 827 -22.05 11.82 10.38
C ILE A 827 -22.45 11.27 9.00
N LEU A 828 -21.97 10.09 8.66
CA LEU A 828 -22.46 9.33 7.51
C LEU A 828 -23.58 8.42 7.99
N CYS A 829 -24.82 8.80 7.69
CA CYS A 829 -25.99 8.00 8.02
C CYS A 829 -26.39 7.16 6.81
N TRP A 830 -25.94 5.91 6.80
CA TRP A 830 -26.18 4.95 5.74
C TRP A 830 -27.53 4.27 5.91
N THR A 831 -28.33 4.30 4.85
CA THR A 831 -29.57 3.53 4.77
C THR A 831 -29.67 2.72 3.49
N GLY A 832 -29.74 1.39 3.63
CA GLY A 832 -30.07 0.48 2.53
C GLY A 832 -31.52 0.63 2.05
N GLY A 833 -31.85 -0.07 0.96
CA GLY A 833 -33.12 0.02 0.26
C GLY A 833 -34.34 -0.50 1.03
N ARG A 834 -34.11 -1.32 2.07
CA ARG A 834 -35.17 -1.78 2.98
C ARG A 834 -35.70 -0.69 3.94
N ALA A 835 -35.23 0.55 3.82
CA ALA A 835 -35.71 1.69 4.63
C ALA A 835 -37.16 2.05 4.31
N GLY A 836 -37.90 2.57 5.30
CA GLY A 836 -39.22 3.17 5.10
C GLY A 836 -39.13 4.56 4.47
N GLY A 837 -40.17 4.96 3.72
CA GLY A 837 -40.16 6.22 2.97
C GLY A 837 -39.31 6.12 1.69
N HIS A 838 -38.73 7.24 1.26
CA HIS A 838 -37.83 7.25 0.09
C HIS A 838 -36.64 6.31 0.33
N HIS A 839 -36.38 5.43 -0.62
CA HIS A 839 -35.33 4.41 -0.46
C HIS A 839 -34.54 4.18 -1.76
N SER A 840 -33.29 3.77 -1.60
CA SER A 840 -32.45 3.30 -2.71
C SER A 840 -32.83 1.85 -3.08
N PRO A 841 -32.31 1.32 -4.20
CA PRO A 841 -32.40 -0.10 -4.50
C PRO A 841 -31.20 -0.90 -3.97
N GLU A 842 -30.37 -0.32 -3.09
CA GLU A 842 -29.15 -0.95 -2.59
C GLU A 842 -29.42 -1.95 -1.46
N ASP A 843 -28.64 -3.02 -1.41
CA ASP A 843 -28.51 -3.86 -0.22
C ASP A 843 -27.92 -3.07 0.97
N MET A 844 -28.26 -3.43 2.21
CA MET A 844 -27.77 -2.76 3.42
C MET A 844 -26.29 -3.05 3.69
N HIS A 845 -25.77 -4.21 3.31
CA HIS A 845 -24.44 -4.68 3.69
C HIS A 845 -23.37 -4.46 2.62
N SER A 846 -23.66 -4.80 1.37
CA SER A 846 -22.70 -4.78 0.25
C SER A 846 -22.01 -3.42 0.07
N PRO A 847 -22.71 -2.27 0.10
CA PRO A 847 -22.06 -0.97 0.00
C PRO A 847 -21.08 -0.70 1.13
N ILE A 848 -21.43 -1.09 2.36
CA ILE A 848 -20.57 -0.91 3.55
C ILE A 848 -19.35 -1.83 3.48
N LEU A 849 -19.53 -3.12 3.16
CA LEU A 849 -18.41 -4.06 2.98
C LEU A 849 -17.35 -3.52 2.01
N SER A 850 -17.78 -2.84 0.93
CA SER A 850 -16.88 -2.29 -0.09
C SER A 850 -16.25 -0.93 0.24
N THR A 851 -16.75 -0.23 1.27
CA THR A 851 -16.35 1.15 1.59
C THR A 851 -15.90 1.36 3.03
N TYR A 852 -16.04 0.35 3.90
CA TYR A 852 -15.79 0.46 5.33
C TYR A 852 -14.37 0.94 5.66
N GLY A 853 -13.34 0.39 5.01
CA GLY A 853 -11.96 0.84 5.19
C GLY A 853 -11.74 2.31 4.85
N ARG A 854 -12.39 2.79 3.77
CA ARG A 854 -12.36 4.20 3.38
C ARG A 854 -13.08 5.09 4.39
N ILE A 855 -14.20 4.64 4.94
CA ILE A 855 -14.90 5.36 6.01
C ILE A 855 -13.99 5.48 7.24
N ARG A 856 -13.35 4.38 7.65
CA ARG A 856 -12.48 4.33 8.85
C ARG A 856 -11.14 5.05 8.70
N ALA A 857 -10.75 5.44 7.48
CA ALA A 857 -9.58 6.28 7.24
C ALA A 857 -9.75 7.73 7.77
N HIS A 858 -10.97 8.15 8.12
CA HIS A 858 -11.27 9.51 8.54
C HIS A 858 -11.76 9.57 10.00
N SER A 859 -10.96 10.16 10.90
CA SER A 859 -11.26 10.20 12.34
C SER A 859 -12.42 11.12 12.72
N ASN A 860 -12.78 12.06 11.84
CA ASN A 860 -13.88 13.02 12.00
C ASN A 860 -15.22 12.50 11.45
N LEU A 861 -15.24 11.29 10.88
CA LEU A 861 -16.40 10.68 10.25
C LEU A 861 -17.00 9.57 11.13
N ALA A 862 -18.23 9.75 11.59
CA ALA A 862 -18.98 8.72 12.31
C ALA A 862 -19.94 7.97 11.37
N LEU A 863 -19.89 6.64 11.39
CA LEU A 863 -20.75 5.76 10.60
C LEU A 863 -21.99 5.37 11.40
N VAL A 864 -23.17 5.73 10.89
CA VAL A 864 -24.46 5.39 11.48
C VAL A 864 -25.22 4.48 10.53
N GLY A 865 -25.75 3.38 11.06
CA GLY A 865 -26.50 2.41 10.29
C GLY A 865 -27.99 2.57 10.50
N GLY A 866 -28.76 2.52 9.43
CA GLY A 866 -30.21 2.46 9.51
C GLY A 866 -30.82 1.62 8.39
N SER A 867 -31.75 0.76 8.75
CA SER A 867 -33.02 0.48 8.06
C SER A 867 -33.50 -0.87 8.59
N GLY A 868 -34.71 -0.91 9.17
CA GLY A 868 -35.25 -2.15 9.73
C GLY A 868 -34.80 -2.52 11.15
N PHE A 869 -34.28 -1.58 11.94
CA PHE A 869 -34.02 -1.80 13.37
C PHE A 869 -35.25 -1.49 14.21
N GLY A 870 -35.54 -2.35 15.20
CA GLY A 870 -36.64 -2.16 16.16
C GLY A 870 -36.28 -2.50 17.61
N SER A 871 -35.19 -3.22 17.84
CA SER A 871 -34.74 -3.62 19.17
C SER A 871 -33.22 -3.61 19.30
N ALA A 872 -32.73 -3.69 20.55
CA ALA A 872 -31.30 -3.83 20.82
C ALA A 872 -30.70 -5.07 20.18
N ASP A 873 -31.41 -6.20 20.19
CA ASP A 873 -30.92 -7.46 19.64
C ASP A 873 -30.65 -7.36 18.13
N ASP A 874 -31.45 -6.57 17.40
CA ASP A 874 -31.31 -6.42 15.95
C ASP A 874 -30.11 -5.54 15.56
N PHE A 875 -29.86 -4.46 16.31
CA PHE A 875 -28.80 -3.50 15.98
C PHE A 875 -27.49 -3.76 16.70
N TRP A 876 -27.48 -4.52 17.80
CA TRP A 876 -26.27 -4.77 18.58
C TRP A 876 -25.14 -5.41 17.77
N PRO A 877 -25.39 -6.42 16.90
CA PRO A 877 -24.34 -6.97 16.03
C PRO A 877 -23.70 -5.93 15.10
N TYR A 878 -24.42 -4.85 14.77
CA TYR A 878 -23.88 -3.75 13.97
C TYR A 878 -22.96 -2.86 14.80
N LEU A 879 -23.31 -2.56 16.05
CA LEU A 879 -22.44 -1.79 16.94
C LEU A 879 -21.17 -2.56 17.31
N THR A 880 -21.25 -3.87 17.58
CA THR A 880 -20.06 -4.69 17.89
C THR A 880 -19.22 -5.03 16.66
N GLY A 881 -19.85 -5.01 15.48
CA GLY A 881 -19.23 -5.41 14.22
C GLY A 881 -19.33 -6.91 13.93
N ASP A 882 -20.01 -7.70 14.77
CA ASP A 882 -20.16 -9.15 14.59
C ASP A 882 -20.92 -9.51 13.30
N TRP A 883 -21.80 -8.63 12.82
CA TRP A 883 -22.56 -8.83 11.59
C TRP A 883 -21.68 -9.18 10.38
N SER A 884 -20.52 -8.53 10.24
CA SER A 884 -19.64 -8.71 9.08
C SER A 884 -18.87 -10.02 9.18
N LYS A 885 -18.45 -10.38 10.39
CA LYS A 885 -17.76 -11.63 10.68
C LYS A 885 -18.67 -12.84 10.52
N GLU A 886 -19.84 -12.82 11.15
CA GLU A 886 -20.75 -13.97 11.20
C GLU A 886 -21.45 -14.22 9.86
N LYS A 887 -21.86 -13.16 9.15
CA LYS A 887 -22.59 -13.30 7.88
C LYS A 887 -21.67 -13.41 6.67
N PHE A 888 -20.51 -12.75 6.68
CA PHE A 888 -19.67 -12.60 5.50
C PHE A 888 -18.23 -13.11 5.68
N GLY A 889 -17.86 -13.59 6.88
CA GLY A 889 -16.53 -14.12 7.15
C GLY A 889 -15.40 -13.07 7.06
N THR A 890 -15.73 -11.78 7.23
CA THR A 890 -14.76 -10.67 7.16
C THR A 890 -14.36 -10.16 8.56
N GLN A 891 -13.52 -9.12 8.62
CA GLN A 891 -13.17 -8.50 9.92
C GLN A 891 -14.39 -7.83 10.56
N PRO A 892 -14.43 -7.70 11.91
CA PRO A 892 -15.47 -6.96 12.58
C PRO A 892 -15.58 -5.52 12.04
N MET A 893 -16.78 -5.11 11.66
CA MET A 893 -17.07 -3.77 11.14
C MET A 893 -18.08 -3.02 12.04
N PRO A 894 -17.67 -2.57 13.24
CA PRO A 894 -18.52 -1.77 14.13
C PRO A 894 -19.14 -0.56 13.43
N PHE A 895 -20.40 -0.26 13.72
CA PHE A 895 -21.03 1.02 13.46
C PHE A 895 -20.90 1.90 14.70
N ASP A 896 -20.81 3.21 14.50
CA ASP A 896 -20.66 4.17 15.61
C ASP A 896 -22.00 4.51 16.26
N GLY A 897 -23.10 4.17 15.61
CA GLY A 897 -24.45 4.31 16.15
C GLY A 897 -25.50 3.82 15.18
N VAL A 898 -26.76 3.92 15.60
CA VAL A 898 -27.91 3.43 14.84
C VAL A 898 -28.99 4.50 14.68
N MET A 899 -29.67 4.47 13.55
CA MET A 899 -30.80 5.34 13.25
C MET A 899 -32.13 4.60 13.26
N PHE A 900 -33.11 5.16 13.96
CA PHE A 900 -34.51 4.72 13.95
C PHE A 900 -35.38 5.65 13.10
N GLY A 901 -36.17 5.05 12.22
CA GLY A 901 -37.20 5.72 11.42
C GLY A 901 -38.56 5.10 11.71
N SER A 902 -38.95 4.09 10.92
CA SER A 902 -40.28 3.46 10.99
C SER A 902 -40.75 3.05 12.39
N TRP A 903 -39.84 2.52 13.22
CA TRP A 903 -40.17 2.08 14.58
C TRP A 903 -40.73 3.19 15.49
N ILE A 904 -40.23 4.43 15.37
CA ILE A 904 -40.67 5.53 16.23
C ILE A 904 -42.04 6.12 15.81
N MET A 905 -42.54 5.75 14.62
CA MET A 905 -43.79 6.32 14.08
C MET A 905 -45.02 5.99 14.94
N VAL A 906 -44.93 4.95 15.78
CA VAL A 906 -45.98 4.50 16.69
C VAL A 906 -45.78 4.94 18.13
N ALA A 907 -44.73 5.72 18.41
CA ALA A 907 -44.49 6.29 19.74
C ALA A 907 -45.70 7.10 20.22
N LYS A 908 -45.91 7.16 21.54
CA LYS A 908 -47.03 7.88 22.15
C LYS A 908 -47.02 9.36 21.75
N GLU A 909 -45.84 9.96 21.73
CA GLU A 909 -45.59 11.38 21.46
C GLU A 909 -45.55 11.70 19.94
N ALA A 910 -45.58 10.68 19.08
CA ALA A 910 -45.73 10.88 17.64
C ALA A 910 -47.16 11.30 17.30
N HIS A 911 -47.29 12.31 16.44
CA HIS A 911 -48.57 12.86 15.98
C HIS A 911 -49.28 11.99 14.93
N THR A 912 -48.74 10.81 14.62
CA THR A 912 -49.44 9.78 13.83
C THR A 912 -50.78 9.46 14.49
N ALA A 913 -51.87 9.50 13.73
CA ALA A 913 -53.19 9.17 14.26
C ALA A 913 -53.26 7.71 14.74
N ASP A 914 -53.97 7.44 15.83
CA ASP A 914 -54.03 6.10 16.44
C ASP A 914 -54.46 4.99 15.47
N PRO A 915 -55.47 5.17 14.58
CA PRO A 915 -55.80 4.17 13.58
C PRO A 915 -54.66 3.86 12.59
N VAL A 916 -53.80 4.85 12.33
CA VAL A 916 -52.62 4.67 11.47
C VAL A 916 -51.51 3.95 12.25
N LYS A 917 -51.34 4.25 13.54
CA LYS A 917 -50.42 3.49 14.41
C LYS A 917 -50.81 2.01 14.46
N GLU A 918 -52.10 1.71 14.64
CA GLU A 918 -52.61 0.34 14.59
C GLU A 918 -52.34 -0.34 13.24
N LEU A 919 -52.52 0.40 12.14
CA LEU A 919 -52.25 -0.13 10.80
C LEU A 919 -50.76 -0.47 10.62
N ILE A 920 -49.85 0.40 11.09
CA ILE A 920 -48.40 0.16 11.08
C ILE A 920 -48.06 -1.09 11.92
N VAL A 921 -48.61 -1.21 13.12
CA VAL A 921 -48.38 -2.37 14.01
C VAL A 921 -48.91 -3.68 13.40
N LYS A 922 -50.02 -3.62 12.65
CA LYS A 922 -50.59 -4.80 11.98
C LYS A 922 -49.81 -5.25 10.74
N ALA A 923 -48.91 -4.42 10.21
CA ALA A 923 -48.07 -4.82 9.07
C ALA A 923 -47.10 -5.93 9.49
N PRO A 924 -47.13 -7.12 8.86
CA PRO A 924 -46.30 -8.26 9.29
C PRO A 924 -44.79 -8.02 9.23
N GLY A 925 -44.33 -7.17 8.31
CA GLY A 925 -42.91 -7.03 8.00
C GLY A 925 -42.34 -8.24 7.23
N CYS A 926 -41.03 -8.24 7.00
CA CYS A 926 -40.31 -9.33 6.32
C CYS A 926 -38.85 -9.39 6.77
N GLY A 927 -38.17 -10.50 6.46
CA GLY A 927 -36.74 -10.61 6.64
C GLY A 927 -35.95 -9.79 5.61
N ASP A 928 -34.64 -9.65 5.85
CA ASP A 928 -33.72 -8.94 4.96
C ASP A 928 -33.62 -9.60 3.57
N GLU A 929 -33.73 -10.92 3.47
CA GLU A 929 -33.66 -11.60 2.18
C GLU A 929 -34.90 -11.36 1.30
N GLU A 930 -35.99 -10.85 1.89
CA GLU A 930 -37.30 -10.76 1.26
C GLU A 930 -37.75 -9.31 1.01
N TRP A 931 -37.01 -8.29 1.48
CA TRP A 931 -37.47 -6.91 1.39
C TRP A 931 -37.70 -6.46 -0.06
N GLU A 932 -36.92 -6.96 -1.03
CA GLU A 932 -37.08 -6.61 -2.44
C GLU A 932 -38.40 -7.11 -3.05
N THR A 933 -39.14 -7.99 -2.36
CA THR A 933 -40.48 -8.41 -2.79
C THR A 933 -41.51 -7.27 -2.76
N THR A 934 -41.24 -6.19 -2.02
CA THR A 934 -42.07 -4.97 -2.00
C THR A 934 -42.13 -4.26 -3.36
N HIS A 935 -41.17 -4.53 -4.24
CA HIS A 935 -41.19 -4.07 -5.64
C HIS A 935 -42.17 -4.87 -6.50
N GLY A 936 -42.62 -6.04 -6.03
CA GLY A 936 -43.53 -6.95 -6.72
C GLY A 936 -45.00 -6.77 -6.32
N LYS A 937 -45.84 -7.71 -6.78
CA LYS A 937 -47.29 -7.71 -6.51
C LYS A 937 -47.65 -8.29 -5.15
N ASP A 938 -46.78 -9.13 -4.61
CA ASP A 938 -47.01 -9.88 -3.37
C ASP A 938 -46.69 -9.02 -2.15
N GLY A 939 -47.67 -8.24 -1.66
CA GLY A 939 -47.55 -7.41 -0.46
C GLY A 939 -47.57 -8.20 0.86
N LYS A 940 -46.89 -9.35 0.93
CA LYS A 940 -46.92 -10.27 2.08
C LYS A 940 -46.42 -9.62 3.38
N SER A 941 -45.55 -8.61 3.27
CA SER A 941 -45.03 -7.85 4.40
C SER A 941 -45.98 -6.77 4.92
N GLY A 942 -47.10 -6.51 4.23
CA GLY A 942 -47.96 -5.36 4.49
C GLY A 942 -47.37 -4.02 4.05
N ILE A 943 -46.24 -4.02 3.34
CA ILE A 943 -45.55 -2.85 2.79
C ILE A 943 -45.39 -3.02 1.27
N ILE A 944 -45.55 -1.94 0.50
CA ILE A 944 -45.30 -1.91 -0.94
C ILE A 944 -44.40 -0.73 -1.32
N SER A 945 -43.67 -0.85 -2.43
CA SER A 945 -42.88 0.23 -3.02
C SER A 945 -43.68 0.89 -4.17
N VAL A 946 -43.91 2.19 -4.08
CA VAL A 946 -44.56 3.02 -5.12
C VAL A 946 -43.59 4.08 -5.64
N VAL A 947 -43.90 4.73 -6.77
CA VAL A 947 -43.07 5.80 -7.35
C VAL A 947 -43.64 7.16 -6.97
N SER A 948 -42.80 8.03 -6.43
CA SER A 948 -43.16 9.40 -6.06
C SER A 948 -43.26 10.31 -7.28
N GLU A 949 -43.81 11.50 -7.07
CA GLU A 949 -43.83 12.59 -8.05
C GLU A 949 -42.43 13.06 -8.47
N LEU A 950 -41.40 12.71 -7.69
CA LEU A 950 -40.00 13.00 -7.99
C LEU A 950 -39.32 11.86 -8.78
N GLY A 951 -40.05 10.80 -9.13
CA GLY A 951 -39.53 9.62 -9.82
C GLY A 951 -38.73 8.67 -8.92
N GLU A 952 -38.73 8.91 -7.60
CA GLU A 952 -38.01 8.09 -6.63
C GLU A 952 -38.96 7.12 -5.92
N ARG A 953 -38.45 5.94 -5.54
CA ARG A 953 -39.27 4.92 -4.90
C ARG A 953 -39.53 5.23 -3.43
N ILE A 954 -40.73 4.91 -2.95
CA ILE A 954 -41.16 5.09 -1.56
C ILE A 954 -41.79 3.81 -1.03
N HIS A 955 -41.31 3.33 0.13
CA HIS A 955 -41.99 2.30 0.90
C HIS A 955 -43.14 2.89 1.71
N VAL A 956 -44.35 2.36 1.48
CA VAL A 956 -45.59 2.78 2.13
C VAL A 956 -46.36 1.56 2.64
N VAL A 957 -47.18 1.77 3.69
CA VAL A 957 -48.05 0.71 4.20
C VAL A 957 -49.11 0.37 3.15
N GLN A 958 -49.28 -0.92 2.88
CA GLN A 958 -50.24 -1.40 1.90
C GLN A 958 -51.66 -1.19 2.38
N ASN A 959 -52.45 -0.48 1.58
CA ASN A 959 -53.88 -0.28 1.77
C ASN A 959 -54.53 0.02 0.41
N ARG A 960 -55.86 0.16 0.39
CA ARG A 960 -56.61 0.40 -0.87
C ARG A 960 -56.11 1.61 -1.68
N CYS A 961 -55.64 2.67 -1.02
CA CYS A 961 -55.12 3.87 -1.70
C CYS A 961 -53.75 3.61 -2.33
N THR A 962 -52.85 2.97 -1.59
CA THR A 962 -51.49 2.69 -2.10
C THR A 962 -51.51 1.58 -3.16
N ASP A 963 -52.46 0.65 -3.10
CA ASP A 963 -52.72 -0.31 -4.19
C ASP A 963 -53.19 0.40 -5.46
N LEU A 964 -54.11 1.36 -5.35
CA LEU A 964 -54.54 2.18 -6.49
C LEU A 964 -53.38 3.01 -7.05
N TRP A 965 -52.58 3.64 -6.18
CA TRP A 965 -51.40 4.39 -6.61
C TRP A 965 -50.47 3.49 -7.44
N ARG A 966 -50.11 2.31 -6.93
CA ARG A 966 -49.30 1.35 -7.68
C ARG A 966 -49.93 0.96 -9.02
N GLU A 967 -51.25 0.75 -9.07
CA GLU A 967 -51.94 0.47 -10.33
C GLU A 967 -51.80 1.63 -11.33
N LEU A 968 -51.89 2.87 -10.86
CA LEU A 968 -51.68 4.06 -11.69
C LEU A 968 -50.22 4.20 -12.14
N ASP A 969 -49.24 3.92 -11.26
CA ASP A 969 -47.81 3.88 -11.63
C ASP A 969 -47.57 2.89 -12.77
N GLU A 970 -48.16 1.69 -12.70
CA GLU A 970 -47.96 0.60 -13.66
C GLU A 970 -48.71 0.78 -14.98
N LYS A 971 -49.87 1.47 -14.98
CA LYS A 971 -50.78 1.50 -16.14
C LYS A 971 -50.96 2.88 -16.75
N LEU A 972 -50.77 3.95 -15.98
CA LEU A 972 -51.06 5.32 -16.40
C LEU A 972 -49.81 6.19 -16.43
N PHE A 973 -49.08 6.30 -15.31
CA PHE A 973 -47.93 7.19 -15.21
C PHE A 973 -46.68 6.66 -15.94
N SER A 974 -46.69 5.38 -16.34
CA SER A 974 -45.67 4.78 -17.19
C SER A 974 -45.89 4.97 -18.70
N LEU A 975 -47.08 5.45 -19.11
CA LEU A 975 -47.40 5.77 -20.52
C LEU A 975 -46.80 7.13 -20.89
#